data_AF-A0A9D1FWI7-F1
#
_entry.id   AF-A0A9D1FWI7-F1
#
_cell.length_a   1.000
_cell.length_b   1.000
_cell.length_c   1.000
_cell.angle_alpha   90.00
_cell.angle_beta   90.00
_cell.angle_gamma   90.00
#
_symmetry.space_group_name_H-M   'P 1'
#
loop_
_entity.id
_entity.type
_entity.pdbx_description
1 polymer ?
#
loop_
_entity_poly.entity_id
_entity_poly.type
_entity_poly.pdbx_seq_one_letter_code
_entity_poly.pdbx_strand_id
1 'polypeptide(L)'
;MTLKKILICFITLILAAGASYAADSLDISLDNLPPVVDNMYDFPYFKAYKLKKGEIVFNEASKTVNSLNPTASTNKAGGYLPGARGANQLVVYTYGYSPRTGTNEFGAEAIVEGNTVTELSGADSFIPQNGLVISGHGAAKNWIVKNISVGTKVYLEPNTNILHVYTTSESYLFEASKKIDEAKAMVDYYKSKNVDYDFKVPNYFIREAMNYLKKAEHDTENIRRYSHLAIESANTALKSVVPYKHTEFKGVWVRPVETNEEAIEKAVKRIKAAGIDNIFIETYFHGRTIFPSKTMSNYGFVKQNEKFEGIDPLKLWVKYAHKNNIKVHVWFETFYVGIQRPETNPGNILAVKPHWANKTKRNYNINAPTPSISEHNGFFLDPANPEVQEFLQTLITEIVDNYKVDGINLDYIRYPQAVSFSDINAWGYTDYARNEFKTIYGKDPLDMLVSDPLWMKWCEFRREKVSNFVAKIGALGREKKVYVSAVIFPDRLAALNAKQQDWKTWSTRGYINGFTPLFLTCNAKTLNALITNVINAKSPETDLFAGLFVTFMGGSEEDLIREIHETRKMDVKGVILFDYAHLDNRYIQALATRVFSEKGTSVARTVKPSQGSSVKLKRIEGSKSSAVKSSKKAPSDKKEKKRFFSRKKKK
;
A
#
# COMPACT_ATOMS: atom_id res chain seq x y z
N MET A 1 -10.33 8.26 49.76
CA MET A 1 -10.80 7.11 48.95
C MET A 1 -9.86 6.95 47.78
N THR A 2 -9.10 5.86 47.72
CA THR A 2 -8.07 5.63 46.69
C THR A 2 -8.70 5.40 45.31
N LEU A 3 -8.06 5.94 44.26
CA LEU A 3 -8.41 5.82 42.83
C LEU A 3 -8.77 4.38 42.41
N LYS A 4 -8.15 3.40 43.08
CA LYS A 4 -8.39 1.96 42.94
C LYS A 4 -9.85 1.54 43.20
N LYS A 5 -10.54 2.15 44.17
CA LYS A 5 -11.97 1.85 44.45
C LYS A 5 -12.91 2.48 43.42
N ILE A 6 -12.53 3.61 42.81
CA ILE A 6 -13.33 4.29 41.78
C ILE A 6 -13.26 3.51 40.47
N LEU A 7 -12.08 3.00 40.10
CA LEU A 7 -11.90 2.19 38.89
C LEU A 7 -12.60 0.82 38.99
N ILE A 8 -12.56 0.18 40.16
CA ILE A 8 -13.28 -1.07 40.41
C ILE A 8 -14.79 -0.85 40.30
N CYS A 9 -15.35 0.20 40.92
CA CYS A 9 -16.78 0.51 40.78
C CYS A 9 -17.20 0.83 39.33
N PHE A 10 -16.35 1.48 38.53
CA PHE A 10 -16.64 1.78 37.12
C PHE A 10 -16.65 0.52 36.24
N ILE A 11 -15.75 -0.43 36.50
CA ILE A 11 -15.66 -1.70 35.75
C ILE A 11 -16.83 -2.63 36.11
N THR A 12 -17.25 -2.68 37.38
CA THR A 12 -18.40 -3.48 37.81
C THR A 12 -19.72 -2.96 37.21
N LEU A 13 -19.85 -1.64 36.99
CA LEU A 13 -21.02 -1.06 36.32
C LEU A 13 -21.10 -1.42 34.82
N ILE A 14 -19.95 -1.55 34.14
CA ILE A 14 -19.89 -1.91 32.72
C ILE A 14 -20.22 -3.40 32.52
N LEU A 15 -19.78 -4.27 33.43
CA LEU A 15 -20.07 -5.71 33.39
C LEU A 15 -21.54 -6.03 33.68
N ALA A 16 -22.22 -5.25 34.53
CA ALA A 16 -23.64 -5.45 34.84
C ALA A 16 -24.57 -5.08 33.66
N ALA A 17 -24.13 -4.24 32.73
CA ALA A 17 -24.93 -3.81 31.57
C ALA A 17 -24.75 -4.70 30.33
N GLY A 18 -23.87 -5.71 30.37
CA GLY A 18 -23.51 -6.58 29.24
C GLY A 18 -23.99 -8.03 29.33
N ALA A 19 -24.87 -8.37 30.27
CA ALA A 19 -25.34 -9.74 30.46
C ALA A 19 -26.44 -10.11 29.46
N SER A 20 -26.08 -10.34 28.20
CA SER A 20 -26.76 -11.29 27.31
C SER A 20 -25.99 -11.45 26.00
N TYR A 21 -24.81 -12.08 26.03
CA TYR A 21 -24.28 -12.88 24.90
C TYR A 21 -23.08 -13.70 25.39
N ALA A 22 -23.31 -15.01 25.58
CA ALA A 22 -22.29 -16.06 25.53
C ALA A 22 -22.33 -16.64 24.10
N ALA A 23 -21.28 -17.11 23.43
CA ALA A 23 -19.87 -17.26 23.71
C ALA A 23 -19.14 -17.31 22.36
N ASP A 24 -18.07 -16.53 22.23
CA ASP A 24 -16.83 -16.81 21.46
C ASP A 24 -15.88 -15.64 21.77
N SER A 25 -15.65 -15.43 23.06
CA SER A 25 -14.63 -14.51 23.54
C SER A 25 -13.29 -15.25 23.52
N LEU A 26 -12.33 -14.71 22.77
CA LEU A 26 -10.91 -14.91 23.05
C LEU A 26 -10.70 -14.79 24.56
N ASP A 27 -10.20 -15.87 25.17
CA ASP A 27 -9.79 -15.90 26.56
C ASP A 27 -8.57 -14.98 26.72
N ILE A 28 -8.82 -13.67 26.84
CA ILE A 28 -7.80 -12.70 27.17
C ILE A 28 -7.59 -12.83 28.67
N SER A 29 -6.63 -13.68 29.05
CA SER A 29 -6.12 -13.72 30.43
C SER A 29 -5.79 -12.30 30.88
N LEU A 30 -6.45 -11.85 31.96
CA LEU A 30 -6.18 -10.59 32.64
C LEU A 30 -4.76 -10.53 33.23
N ASP A 31 -4.03 -11.65 33.24
CA ASP A 31 -2.62 -11.73 33.67
C ASP A 31 -1.65 -11.22 32.59
N ASN A 32 -2.13 -10.93 31.38
CA ASN A 32 -1.35 -10.32 30.28
C ASN A 32 -1.53 -8.80 30.16
N LEU A 33 -2.14 -8.13 31.14
CA LEU A 33 -2.07 -6.67 31.21
C LEU A 33 -0.62 -6.25 31.43
N PRO A 34 -0.05 -5.36 30.59
CA PRO A 34 1.34 -4.96 30.72
C PRO A 34 1.60 -4.36 32.10
N PRO A 35 2.78 -4.60 32.70
CA PRO A 35 3.14 -3.96 33.96
C PRO A 35 3.05 -2.44 33.79
N VAL A 36 2.46 -1.79 34.80
CA VAL A 36 2.43 -0.32 34.89
C VAL A 36 3.88 0.15 34.94
N VAL A 37 4.37 0.75 33.86
CA VAL A 37 5.69 1.39 33.84
C VAL A 37 5.56 2.67 34.67
N ASP A 38 6.18 2.69 35.84
CA ASP A 38 6.03 3.73 36.86
C ASP A 38 6.49 5.13 36.40
N ASN A 39 7.22 5.24 35.27
CA ASN A 39 7.58 6.52 34.68
C ASN A 39 7.76 6.45 33.15
N MET A 40 6.91 7.15 32.40
CA MET A 40 6.95 7.17 30.93
C MET A 40 8.25 7.77 30.36
N TYR A 41 9.04 8.49 31.16
CA TYR A 41 10.29 9.14 30.71
C TYR A 41 11.56 8.29 30.86
N ASP A 42 11.45 7.07 31.37
CA ASP A 42 12.62 6.19 31.51
C ASP A 42 13.07 5.53 30.22
N PHE A 43 12.21 5.56 29.18
CA PHE A 43 12.53 4.97 27.89
C PHE A 43 13.70 5.69 27.19
N PRO A 44 14.57 4.96 26.46
CA PRO A 44 15.77 5.54 25.85
C PRO A 44 15.48 6.66 24.84
N TYR A 45 14.35 6.61 24.15
CA TYR A 45 13.93 7.65 23.20
C TYR A 45 13.53 8.98 23.86
N PHE A 46 13.35 9.05 25.19
CA PHE A 46 13.17 10.30 25.95
C PHE A 46 14.48 10.85 26.54
N LYS A 47 15.62 10.23 26.24
CA LYS A 47 16.94 10.65 26.73
C LYS A 47 17.75 11.20 25.57
N ALA A 48 18.35 12.38 25.77
CA ALA A 48 19.19 13.01 24.75
C ALA A 48 20.29 12.05 24.29
N TYR A 49 20.47 11.94 22.97
CA TYR A 49 21.46 11.03 22.40
C TYR A 49 22.87 11.51 22.72
N LYS A 50 23.69 10.65 23.33
CA LYS A 50 25.09 10.92 23.65
C LYS A 50 25.97 10.16 22.68
N LEU A 51 26.75 10.91 21.89
CA LEU A 51 27.72 10.33 20.95
C LEU A 51 28.78 9.52 21.69
N LYS A 52 29.10 8.34 21.15
CA LYS A 52 30.25 7.55 21.59
C LYS A 52 31.55 8.25 21.18
N LYS A 53 32.64 7.94 21.88
CA LYS A 53 33.97 8.43 21.51
C LYS A 53 34.33 7.96 20.09
N GLY A 54 34.59 8.91 19.19
CA GLY A 54 34.93 8.62 17.79
C GLY A 54 33.72 8.45 16.86
N GLU A 55 32.49 8.61 17.37
CA GLU A 55 31.29 8.57 16.53
C GLU A 55 31.14 9.87 15.71
N ILE A 56 30.85 9.72 14.42
CA ILE A 56 30.72 10.85 13.48
C ILE A 56 29.24 11.09 13.19
N VAL A 57 28.79 12.34 13.33
CA VAL A 57 27.44 12.77 12.92
C VAL A 57 27.47 13.16 11.45
N PHE A 58 26.59 12.55 10.67
CA PHE A 58 26.46 12.79 9.23
C PHE A 58 25.23 13.59 8.87
N ASN A 59 24.15 13.46 9.64
CA ASN A 59 22.95 14.27 9.55
C ASN A 59 22.38 14.47 10.95
N GLU A 60 21.96 15.69 11.23
CA GLU A 60 21.18 16.05 12.41
C GLU A 60 20.00 16.88 11.95
N ALA A 61 18.79 16.48 12.35
CA ALA A 61 17.57 17.19 12.02
C ALA A 61 16.60 17.15 13.19
N SER A 62 15.71 18.13 13.23
CA SER A 62 14.61 18.15 14.19
C SER A 62 13.30 18.58 13.55
N LYS A 63 12.19 18.17 14.17
CA LYS A 63 10.85 18.55 13.77
C LYS A 63 9.89 18.47 14.95
N THR A 64 9.01 19.45 15.06
CA THR A 64 7.92 19.43 16.05
C THR A 64 6.93 18.33 15.71
N VAL A 65 6.60 17.52 16.71
CA VAL A 65 5.54 16.50 16.68
C VAL A 65 4.21 17.18 16.96
N ASN A 66 3.25 17.02 16.05
CA ASN A 66 1.92 17.59 16.18
C ASN A 66 1.13 17.00 17.36
N SER A 67 1.29 15.70 17.62
CA SER A 67 0.63 15.01 18.71
C SER A 67 1.34 13.70 19.06
N LEU A 68 1.45 13.42 20.35
CA LEU A 68 1.87 12.14 20.90
C LEU A 68 0.62 11.32 21.25
N ASN A 69 0.56 10.08 20.77
CA ASN A 69 -0.61 9.19 20.91
C ASN A 69 -1.91 9.88 20.48
N PRO A 70 -2.01 10.28 19.20
CA PRO A 70 -3.13 11.08 18.71
C PRO A 70 -4.46 10.32 18.78
N THR A 71 -5.49 11.00 19.26
CA THR A 71 -6.89 10.54 19.26
C THR A 71 -7.77 11.61 18.63
N ALA A 72 -9.06 11.30 18.44
CA ALA A 72 -10.03 12.29 17.97
C ALA A 72 -10.13 13.54 18.88
N SER A 73 -9.81 13.41 20.18
CA SER A 73 -9.80 14.52 21.13
C SER A 73 -8.45 15.25 21.18
N THR A 74 -7.32 14.54 21.13
CA THR A 74 -5.98 15.12 21.28
C THR A 74 -5.39 15.66 19.97
N ASN A 75 -5.92 15.24 18.81
CA ASN A 75 -5.53 15.75 17.50
C ASN A 75 -6.75 15.95 16.58
N LYS A 76 -7.60 16.93 16.89
CA LYS A 76 -8.86 17.19 16.15
C LYS A 76 -8.68 17.30 14.62
N ALA A 77 -7.58 17.89 14.16
CA ALA A 77 -7.27 18.02 12.73
C ALA A 77 -7.04 16.67 12.02
N GLY A 78 -6.59 15.66 12.75
CA GLY A 78 -6.45 14.27 12.28
C GLY A 78 -7.57 13.35 12.75
N GLY A 79 -8.44 13.77 13.68
CA GLY A 79 -9.31 12.90 14.46
C GLY A 79 -10.34 12.07 13.69
N TYR A 80 -10.64 12.44 12.44
CA TYR A 80 -11.55 11.72 11.55
C TYR A 80 -10.82 10.83 10.52
N LEU A 81 -9.49 10.80 10.57
CA LEU A 81 -8.64 10.04 9.66
C LEU A 81 -8.03 8.83 10.38
N PRO A 82 -7.66 7.77 9.64
CA PRO A 82 -6.99 6.59 10.19
C PRO A 82 -5.75 6.94 11.04
N GLY A 83 -5.66 6.36 12.24
CA GLY A 83 -4.61 6.61 13.21
C GLY A 83 -4.62 8.03 13.81
N ALA A 84 -5.67 8.81 13.59
CA ALA A 84 -5.76 10.21 13.97
C ALA A 84 -4.60 11.08 13.45
N ARG A 85 -4.04 10.75 12.28
CA ARG A 85 -2.95 11.49 11.61
C ARG A 85 -3.52 12.37 10.49
N GLY A 86 -3.44 13.69 10.68
CA GLY A 86 -3.90 14.69 9.72
C GLY A 86 -2.97 14.87 8.53
N ALA A 87 -3.46 15.56 7.50
CA ALA A 87 -2.64 15.93 6.35
C ALA A 87 -1.46 16.82 6.78
N ASN A 88 -0.27 16.55 6.24
CA ASN A 88 0.99 17.27 6.52
C ASN A 88 1.52 17.17 7.97
N GLN A 89 0.91 16.32 8.81
CA GLN A 89 1.29 16.19 10.22
C GLN A 89 2.34 15.10 10.45
N LEU A 90 3.20 15.34 11.45
CA LEU A 90 4.07 14.37 12.10
C LEU A 90 3.47 14.01 13.46
N VAL A 91 3.13 12.75 13.69
CA VAL A 91 2.63 12.25 14.98
C VAL A 91 3.52 11.11 15.47
N VAL A 92 3.48 10.83 16.78
CA VAL A 92 4.24 9.72 17.38
C VAL A 92 3.30 8.82 18.16
N TYR A 93 3.50 7.51 18.03
CA TYR A 93 2.78 6.49 18.79
C TYR A 93 3.74 5.76 19.72
N THR A 94 3.40 5.64 21.00
CA THR A 94 4.14 4.86 22.00
C THR A 94 3.34 3.62 22.41
N TYR A 95 3.99 2.67 23.08
CA TYR A 95 3.39 1.38 23.43
C TYR A 95 2.03 1.48 24.16
N GLY A 96 1.81 2.54 24.94
CA GLY A 96 0.54 2.77 25.64
C GLY A 96 -0.65 3.17 24.75
N TYR A 97 -0.46 3.33 23.44
CA TYR A 97 -1.52 3.73 22.51
C TYR A 97 -2.42 2.57 22.08
N SER A 98 -1.82 1.56 21.46
CA SER A 98 -2.47 0.43 20.78
C SER A 98 -1.38 -0.54 20.32
N PRO A 99 -1.69 -1.81 19.99
CA PRO A 99 -0.72 -2.68 19.33
C PRO A 99 -0.17 -2.13 17.99
N ARG A 100 -0.96 -1.30 17.28
CA ARG A 100 -0.62 -0.76 15.94
C ARG A 100 -1.05 0.70 15.79
N THR A 101 -0.45 1.42 14.85
CA THR A 101 -0.75 2.86 14.63
C THR A 101 -2.10 3.12 13.98
N GLY A 102 -2.65 2.17 13.20
CA GLY A 102 -3.95 2.31 12.54
C GLY A 102 -3.96 3.35 11.40
N THR A 103 -2.80 3.78 10.91
CA THR A 103 -2.68 4.80 9.85
C THR A 103 -2.93 4.22 8.45
N ASN A 104 -3.24 5.09 7.48
CA ASN A 104 -3.42 4.72 6.08
C ASN A 104 -2.11 4.77 5.26
N GLU A 105 -2.14 4.18 4.06
CA GLU A 105 -1.04 3.94 3.13
C GLU A 105 -0.36 5.20 2.56
N PHE A 106 -0.98 6.38 2.73
CA PHE A 106 -0.49 7.64 2.14
C PHE A 106 0.69 8.28 2.90
N GLY A 107 1.15 7.67 4.01
CA GLY A 107 2.21 8.19 4.86
C GLY A 107 3.58 7.55 4.69
N ALA A 108 4.44 7.79 5.68
CA ALA A 108 5.62 7.00 6.01
C ALA A 108 5.73 6.87 7.53
N GLU A 109 6.29 5.77 7.99
CA GLU A 109 6.49 5.46 9.40
C GLU A 109 7.92 4.96 9.66
N ALA A 110 8.50 5.34 10.79
CA ALA A 110 9.77 4.83 11.28
C ALA A 110 9.56 4.18 12.65
N ILE A 111 9.86 2.89 12.73
CA ILE A 111 9.73 2.08 13.94
C ILE A 111 11.04 2.20 14.71
N VAL A 112 10.95 2.58 15.98
CA VAL A 112 12.08 2.85 16.86
C VAL A 112 12.03 1.87 18.01
N GLU A 113 13.08 1.07 18.21
CA GLU A 113 13.26 0.24 19.40
C GLU A 113 14.37 0.85 20.27
N GLY A 114 14.09 1.06 21.55
CA GLY A 114 14.98 1.80 22.44
C GLY A 114 15.11 3.26 21.99
N ASN A 115 16.13 3.59 21.23
CA ASN A 115 16.31 4.92 20.62
C ASN A 115 16.81 4.84 19.17
N THR A 116 16.74 3.66 18.56
CA THR A 116 17.29 3.41 17.22
C THR A 116 16.16 3.01 16.29
N VAL A 117 16.10 3.64 15.12
CA VAL A 117 15.18 3.23 14.05
C VAL A 117 15.59 1.86 13.57
N THR A 118 14.73 0.88 13.76
CA THR A 118 14.99 -0.50 13.35
C THR A 118 14.38 -0.80 11.99
N GLU A 119 13.23 -0.21 11.68
CA GLU A 119 12.49 -0.48 10.45
C GLU A 119 11.83 0.80 9.92
N LEU A 120 11.67 0.87 8.60
CA LEU A 120 10.84 1.87 7.93
C LEU A 120 9.63 1.16 7.32
N SER A 121 8.49 1.82 7.33
CA SER A 121 7.23 1.32 6.78
C SER A 121 6.47 2.47 6.11
N GLY A 122 5.43 2.14 5.35
CA GLY A 122 4.50 3.15 4.84
C GLY A 122 3.44 3.55 5.85
N ALA A 123 2.83 2.57 6.52
CA ALA A 123 1.64 2.75 7.34
C ALA A 123 1.39 1.57 8.30
N ASP A 124 0.51 1.83 9.28
CA ASP A 124 -0.06 0.85 10.21
C ASP A 124 0.97 -0.06 10.89
N SER A 125 2.07 0.50 11.40
CA SER A 125 3.15 -0.30 11.98
C SER A 125 2.79 -0.84 13.36
N PHE A 126 3.34 -2.01 13.71
CA PHE A 126 3.35 -2.48 15.10
C PHE A 126 4.14 -1.51 15.97
N ILE A 127 3.60 -1.21 17.15
CA ILE A 127 4.25 -0.31 18.10
C ILE A 127 5.09 -1.16 19.07
N PRO A 128 6.43 -1.03 19.09
CA PRO A 128 7.30 -1.87 19.91
C PRO A 128 7.15 -1.56 21.41
N GLN A 129 7.29 -2.59 22.25
CA GLN A 129 7.15 -2.48 23.71
C GLN A 129 8.12 -1.48 24.35
N ASN A 130 9.36 -1.46 23.88
CA ASN A 130 10.44 -0.62 24.39
C ASN A 130 10.72 0.60 23.49
N GLY A 131 9.71 1.04 22.73
CA GLY A 131 9.94 1.94 21.61
C GLY A 131 8.74 2.80 21.21
N LEU A 132 8.82 3.36 20.01
CA LEU A 132 7.80 4.23 19.43
C LEU A 132 7.72 4.09 17.90
N VAL A 133 6.67 4.65 17.31
CA VAL A 133 6.54 4.82 15.86
C VAL A 133 6.43 6.30 15.54
N ILE A 134 7.34 6.82 14.71
CA ILE A 134 7.27 8.17 14.15
C ILE A 134 6.47 8.07 12.85
N SER A 135 5.41 8.86 12.69
CA SER A 135 4.47 8.70 11.58
C SER A 135 4.15 10.03 10.92
N GLY A 136 4.29 10.11 9.59
CA GLY A 136 4.17 11.36 8.84
C GLY A 136 3.28 11.23 7.60
N HIS A 137 2.50 12.27 7.31
CA HIS A 137 1.75 12.43 6.06
C HIS A 137 2.23 13.68 5.29
N GLY A 138 2.14 13.69 3.95
CA GLY A 138 2.45 14.87 3.12
C GLY A 138 3.83 15.47 3.40
N ALA A 139 3.88 16.74 3.79
CA ALA A 139 5.15 17.41 4.13
C ALA A 139 5.94 16.72 5.26
N ALA A 140 5.27 16.09 6.23
CA ALA A 140 5.93 15.33 7.29
C ALA A 140 6.46 13.98 6.80
N LYS A 141 5.75 13.29 5.91
CA LYS A 141 6.26 12.09 5.19
C LYS A 141 7.57 12.43 4.48
N ASN A 142 7.59 13.53 3.73
CA ASN A 142 8.80 13.97 3.01
C ASN A 142 9.96 14.26 3.96
N TRP A 143 9.68 14.80 5.15
CA TRP A 143 10.70 15.03 6.16
C TRP A 143 11.25 13.72 6.74
N ILE A 144 10.40 12.71 7.01
CA ILE A 144 10.85 11.38 7.44
C ILE A 144 11.77 10.78 6.38
N VAL A 145 11.30 10.69 5.12
CA VAL A 145 12.07 10.11 4.00
C VAL A 145 13.42 10.79 3.80
N LYS A 146 13.50 12.11 4.04
CA LYS A 146 14.75 12.87 3.89
C LYS A 146 15.75 12.67 5.04
N ASN A 147 15.26 12.48 6.28
CA ASN A 147 16.10 12.61 7.47
C ASN A 147 16.25 11.34 8.29
N ILE A 148 15.44 10.31 8.02
CA ILE A 148 15.38 9.09 8.82
C ILE A 148 15.69 7.88 7.94
N SER A 149 16.69 7.11 8.34
CA SER A 149 17.06 5.81 7.79
C SER A 149 17.09 4.75 8.90
N VAL A 150 17.20 3.48 8.54
CA VAL A 150 17.50 2.43 9.53
C VAL A 150 18.82 2.78 10.24
N GLY A 151 18.86 2.57 11.55
CA GLY A 151 19.98 2.93 12.41
C GLY A 151 19.99 4.38 12.91
N THR A 152 19.16 5.28 12.34
CA THR A 152 19.02 6.66 12.84
C THR A 152 18.65 6.65 14.33
N LYS A 153 19.31 7.50 15.12
CA LYS A 153 19.07 7.64 16.55
C LYS A 153 18.02 8.71 16.81
N VAL A 154 17.18 8.47 17.80
CA VAL A 154 15.98 9.26 18.07
C VAL A 154 15.99 9.78 19.50
N TYR A 155 15.67 11.05 19.65
CA TYR A 155 15.38 11.69 20.93
C TYR A 155 14.11 12.54 20.79
N LEU A 156 13.06 12.17 21.50
CA LEU A 156 11.83 12.95 21.63
C LEU A 156 11.90 13.74 22.93
N GLU A 157 11.88 15.06 22.84
CA GLU A 157 11.96 15.93 24.02
C GLU A 157 10.59 16.00 24.75
N PRO A 158 10.50 15.54 26.01
CA PRO A 158 9.25 15.44 26.80
C PRO A 158 8.35 16.68 26.84
N ASN A 159 8.95 17.87 26.91
CA ASN A 159 8.23 19.10 27.25
C ASN A 159 7.91 19.98 26.04
N THR A 160 8.62 19.79 24.93
CA THR A 160 8.52 20.63 23.74
C THR A 160 7.92 19.90 22.55
N ASN A 161 7.77 18.56 22.65
CA ASN A 161 7.40 17.68 21.54
C ASN A 161 8.32 17.85 20.31
N ILE A 162 9.58 18.22 20.51
CA ILE A 162 10.56 18.26 19.43
C ILE A 162 11.19 16.88 19.30
N LEU A 163 11.08 16.31 18.10
CA LEU A 163 11.76 15.10 17.71
C LEU A 163 13.12 15.46 17.10
N HIS A 164 14.20 14.97 17.69
CA HIS A 164 15.56 15.05 17.20
C HIS A 164 15.98 13.70 16.60
N VAL A 165 16.61 13.74 15.43
CA VAL A 165 17.13 12.56 14.75
C VAL A 165 18.59 12.74 14.36
N TYR A 166 19.38 11.70 14.57
CA TYR A 166 20.82 11.69 14.28
C TYR A 166 21.16 10.50 13.40
N THR A 167 21.72 10.76 12.21
CA THR A 167 22.34 9.72 11.40
C THR A 167 23.84 9.79 11.63
N THR A 168 24.40 8.74 12.20
CA THR A 168 25.79 8.69 12.61
C THR A 168 26.53 7.52 11.96
N SER A 169 27.83 7.41 12.22
CA SER A 169 28.60 6.22 11.85
C SER A 169 27.98 4.94 12.41
N GLU A 170 27.50 4.96 13.65
CA GLU A 170 26.81 3.82 14.26
C GLU A 170 25.50 3.48 13.54
N SER A 171 24.80 4.48 12.99
CA SER A 171 23.59 4.24 12.19
C SER A 171 23.88 3.37 10.97
N TYR A 172 24.94 3.69 10.22
CA TYR A 172 25.30 2.91 9.03
C TYR A 172 25.85 1.52 9.36
N LEU A 173 26.64 1.39 10.43
CA LEU A 173 27.10 0.07 10.90
C LEU A 173 25.92 -0.80 11.32
N PHE A 174 24.95 -0.21 12.04
CA PHE A 174 23.73 -0.90 12.46
C PHE A 174 22.91 -1.37 11.25
N GLU A 175 22.68 -0.51 10.26
CA GLU A 175 21.94 -0.87 9.04
C GLU A 175 22.64 -2.00 8.27
N ALA A 176 23.95 -1.89 8.06
CA ALA A 176 24.74 -2.91 7.38
C ALA A 176 24.63 -4.28 8.10
N SER A 177 24.86 -4.27 9.42
CA SER A 177 24.77 -5.49 10.25
C SER A 177 23.38 -6.12 10.17
N LYS A 178 22.32 -5.32 10.37
CA LYS A 178 20.94 -5.80 10.31
C LYS A 178 20.60 -6.45 8.97
N LYS A 179 21.01 -5.84 7.84
CA LYS A 179 20.76 -6.39 6.49
C LYS A 179 21.57 -7.66 6.21
N ILE A 180 22.80 -7.75 6.73
CA ILE A 180 23.63 -8.96 6.65
C ILE A 180 22.95 -10.12 7.39
N ASP A 181 22.48 -9.88 8.61
CA ASP A 181 21.82 -10.89 9.43
C ASP A 181 20.49 -11.32 8.81
N GLU A 182 19.73 -10.38 8.26
CA GLU A 182 18.53 -10.67 7.49
C GLU A 182 18.82 -11.58 6.29
N ALA A 183 19.82 -11.23 5.47
CA ALA A 183 20.19 -12.03 4.30
C ALA A 183 20.65 -13.45 4.69
N LYS A 184 21.41 -13.59 5.79
CA LYS A 184 21.80 -14.89 6.34
C LYS A 184 20.59 -15.71 6.76
N ALA A 185 19.68 -15.13 7.52
CA ALA A 185 18.47 -15.81 7.98
C ALA A 185 17.62 -16.31 6.81
N MET A 186 17.47 -15.50 5.76
CA MET A 186 16.76 -15.92 4.54
C MET A 186 17.49 -17.04 3.79
N VAL A 187 18.83 -17.00 3.70
CA VAL A 187 19.62 -18.09 3.11
C VAL A 187 19.41 -19.39 3.89
N ASP A 188 19.52 -19.34 5.21
CA ASP A 188 19.37 -20.52 6.07
C ASP A 188 17.96 -21.10 5.99
N TYR A 189 16.93 -20.25 5.90
CA TYR A 189 15.57 -20.68 5.60
C TYR A 189 15.51 -21.50 4.30
N TYR A 190 15.98 -20.97 3.16
CA TYR A 190 15.85 -21.68 1.89
C TYR A 190 16.72 -22.94 1.82
N LYS A 191 17.90 -22.93 2.45
CA LYS A 191 18.73 -24.15 2.61
C LYS A 191 17.98 -25.23 3.38
N SER A 192 17.22 -24.86 4.42
CA SER A 192 16.44 -25.81 5.21
C SER A 192 15.24 -26.39 4.45
N LYS A 193 14.75 -25.70 3.42
CA LYS A 193 13.56 -26.09 2.64
C LYS A 193 13.89 -26.85 1.35
N ASN A 194 15.06 -26.62 0.77
CA ASN A 194 15.48 -27.27 -0.47
C ASN A 194 17.00 -27.53 -0.43
N VAL A 195 17.38 -28.80 -0.49
CA VAL A 195 18.78 -29.24 -0.50
C VAL A 195 19.56 -28.78 -1.73
N ASP A 196 18.85 -28.55 -2.84
CA ASP A 196 19.42 -28.09 -4.11
C ASP A 196 19.39 -26.56 -4.27
N TYR A 197 19.02 -25.83 -3.22
CA TYR A 197 19.02 -24.38 -3.24
C TYR A 197 20.43 -23.81 -3.47
N ASP A 198 20.63 -23.13 -4.60
CA ASP A 198 21.90 -22.47 -4.91
C ASP A 198 22.09 -21.22 -4.04
N PHE A 199 22.77 -21.39 -2.91
CA PHE A 199 23.10 -20.29 -2.00
C PHE A 199 24.41 -19.56 -2.36
N LYS A 200 25.12 -19.93 -3.45
CA LYS A 200 26.46 -19.40 -3.74
C LYS A 200 26.48 -17.89 -3.96
N VAL A 201 25.54 -17.39 -4.77
CA VAL A 201 25.41 -15.96 -5.09
C VAL A 201 25.08 -15.12 -3.85
N PRO A 202 24.00 -15.38 -3.09
CA PRO A 202 23.72 -14.59 -1.89
C PRO A 202 24.84 -14.71 -0.85
N ASN A 203 25.44 -15.89 -0.65
CA ASN A 203 26.56 -16.04 0.29
C ASN A 203 27.84 -15.30 -0.14
N TYR A 204 28.08 -15.14 -1.44
CA TYR A 204 29.18 -14.30 -1.92
C TYR A 204 28.99 -12.85 -1.45
N PHE A 205 27.81 -12.28 -1.68
CA PHE A 205 27.51 -10.91 -1.31
C PHE A 205 27.41 -10.71 0.21
N ILE A 206 26.95 -11.72 0.97
CA ILE A 206 27.01 -11.71 2.44
C ILE A 206 28.46 -11.61 2.93
N ARG A 207 29.38 -12.39 2.35
CA ARG A 207 30.81 -12.32 2.73
C ARG A 207 31.43 -10.98 2.39
N GLU A 208 31.14 -10.43 1.20
CA GLU A 208 31.59 -9.09 0.81
C GLU A 208 31.05 -8.02 1.78
N ALA A 209 29.77 -8.08 2.12
CA ALA A 209 29.15 -7.18 3.07
C ALA A 209 29.83 -7.25 4.46
N MET A 210 30.09 -8.46 4.96
CA MET A 210 30.81 -8.67 6.22
C MET A 210 32.24 -8.13 6.18
N ASN A 211 32.95 -8.31 5.05
CA ASN A 211 34.29 -7.78 4.86
C ASN A 211 34.31 -6.24 4.91
N TYR A 212 33.35 -5.59 4.26
CA TYR A 212 33.23 -4.14 4.29
C TYR A 212 32.78 -3.63 5.66
N LEU A 213 31.86 -4.30 6.33
CA LEU A 213 31.45 -3.96 7.70
C LEU A 213 32.66 -3.99 8.64
N LYS A 214 33.46 -5.06 8.59
CA LYS A 214 34.69 -5.17 9.38
C LYS A 214 35.68 -4.02 9.09
N LYS A 215 35.84 -3.62 7.81
CA LYS A 215 36.67 -2.46 7.46
C LYS A 215 36.11 -1.16 8.03
N ALA A 216 34.80 -0.97 7.97
CA ALA A 216 34.12 0.21 8.50
C ALA A 216 34.31 0.36 10.02
N GLU A 217 34.31 -0.75 10.75
CA GLU A 217 34.54 -0.77 12.21
C GLU A 217 35.97 -0.38 12.62
N HIS A 218 36.97 -0.59 11.74
CA HIS A 218 38.38 -0.34 12.04
C HIS A 218 38.93 0.95 11.41
N ASP A 219 38.37 1.41 10.29
CA ASP A 219 38.80 2.60 9.57
C ASP A 219 37.78 3.73 9.75
N THR A 220 37.96 4.51 10.81
CA THR A 220 37.09 5.63 11.15
C THR A 220 37.10 6.74 10.10
N GLU A 221 38.17 6.87 9.30
CA GLU A 221 38.27 7.89 8.24
C GLU A 221 37.38 7.52 7.04
N ASN A 222 37.32 6.23 6.69
CA ASN A 222 36.54 5.73 5.55
C ASN A 222 35.23 5.03 5.95
N ILE A 223 34.80 5.15 7.20
CA ILE A 223 33.63 4.45 7.76
C ILE A 223 32.38 4.62 6.89
N ARG A 224 32.07 5.84 6.44
CA ARG A 224 30.91 6.11 5.56
C ARG A 224 30.99 5.28 4.28
N ARG A 225 32.16 5.28 3.62
CA ARG A 225 32.36 4.56 2.36
C ARG A 225 32.21 3.06 2.56
N TYR A 226 32.87 2.49 3.57
CA TYR A 226 32.81 1.06 3.81
C TYR A 226 31.43 0.59 4.29
N SER A 227 30.73 1.36 5.12
CA SER A 227 29.37 1.03 5.51
C SER A 227 28.41 1.07 4.33
N HIS A 228 28.54 2.03 3.40
CA HIS A 228 27.75 2.03 2.17
C HIS A 228 28.02 0.79 1.30
N LEU A 229 29.28 0.41 1.10
CA LEU A 229 29.63 -0.81 0.36
C LEU A 229 29.10 -2.08 1.03
N ALA A 230 29.09 -2.10 2.37
CA ALA A 230 28.49 -3.18 3.14
C ALA A 230 26.97 -3.26 2.93
N ILE A 231 26.27 -2.13 3.00
CA ILE A 231 24.82 -2.03 2.76
C ILE A 231 24.46 -2.44 1.32
N GLU A 232 25.19 -1.95 0.32
CA GLU A 232 24.98 -2.30 -1.10
C GLU A 232 25.17 -3.80 -1.35
N SER A 233 26.23 -4.38 -0.76
CA SER A 233 26.49 -5.81 -0.84
C SER A 233 25.39 -6.60 -0.15
N ALA A 234 24.94 -6.19 1.04
CA ALA A 234 23.85 -6.85 1.76
C ALA A 234 22.51 -6.75 1.00
N ASN A 235 22.19 -5.60 0.40
CA ASN A 235 21.01 -5.43 -0.46
C ASN A 235 21.08 -6.36 -1.69
N THR A 236 22.25 -6.53 -2.29
CA THR A 236 22.45 -7.46 -3.41
C THR A 236 22.28 -8.92 -2.97
N ALA A 237 22.72 -9.26 -1.75
CA ALA A 237 22.43 -10.56 -1.17
C ALA A 237 20.93 -10.80 -0.99
N LEU A 238 20.19 -9.82 -0.44
CA LEU A 238 18.74 -9.89 -0.30
C LEU A 238 18.05 -10.10 -1.67
N LYS A 239 18.39 -9.31 -2.69
CA LYS A 239 17.81 -9.44 -4.04
C LYS A 239 18.07 -10.81 -4.70
N SER A 240 19.07 -11.56 -4.23
CA SER A 240 19.46 -12.87 -4.77
C SER A 240 19.13 -14.06 -3.87
N VAL A 241 18.54 -13.84 -2.69
CA VAL A 241 18.26 -14.92 -1.72
C VAL A 241 16.99 -15.70 -2.02
N VAL A 242 15.99 -15.05 -2.60
CA VAL A 242 14.69 -15.67 -2.87
C VAL A 242 14.76 -16.43 -4.21
N PRO A 243 14.66 -17.77 -4.23
CA PRO A 243 14.88 -18.59 -5.43
C PRO A 243 13.77 -18.40 -6.48
N TYR A 244 13.99 -18.78 -7.73
CA TYR A 244 12.91 -18.81 -8.71
C TYR A 244 11.92 -19.94 -8.42
N LYS A 245 10.61 -19.71 -8.58
CA LYS A 245 9.55 -20.72 -8.51
C LYS A 245 8.85 -20.82 -9.87
N HIS A 246 8.91 -22.00 -10.50
CA HIS A 246 8.40 -22.24 -11.86
C HIS A 246 6.88 -22.16 -11.96
N THR A 247 6.19 -22.65 -10.94
CA THR A 247 4.72 -22.78 -10.91
C THR A 247 4.03 -21.66 -10.14
N GLU A 248 4.76 -20.61 -9.77
CA GLU A 248 4.20 -19.47 -9.04
C GLU A 248 3.40 -18.57 -9.98
N PHE A 249 2.18 -18.23 -9.57
CA PHE A 249 1.39 -17.20 -10.23
C PHE A 249 2.01 -15.81 -10.03
N LYS A 250 2.32 -15.11 -11.13
CA LYS A 250 2.95 -13.77 -11.10
C LYS A 250 2.08 -12.79 -11.86
N GLY A 251 1.35 -11.98 -11.11
CA GLY A 251 0.40 -11.01 -11.63
C GLY A 251 0.84 -9.55 -11.55
N VAL A 252 0.21 -8.69 -12.33
CA VAL A 252 0.26 -7.23 -12.18
C VAL A 252 -1.08 -6.59 -12.56
N TRP A 253 -1.53 -5.62 -11.76
CA TRP A 253 -2.67 -4.76 -12.14
C TRP A 253 -2.24 -3.66 -13.10
N VAL A 254 -3.05 -3.43 -14.13
CA VAL A 254 -2.75 -2.47 -15.20
C VAL A 254 -3.97 -1.58 -15.42
N ARG A 255 -3.86 -0.28 -15.09
CA ARG A 255 -4.73 0.76 -15.63
C ARG A 255 -4.23 1.12 -17.04
N PRO A 256 -4.95 0.81 -18.12
CA PRO A 256 -4.43 1.03 -19.47
C PRO A 256 -4.29 2.52 -19.76
N VAL A 257 -3.15 2.88 -20.35
CA VAL A 257 -2.89 4.26 -20.82
C VAL A 257 -2.57 4.33 -22.30
N GLU A 258 -2.25 3.20 -22.90
CA GLU A 258 -1.84 3.00 -24.28
C GLU A 258 -3.04 3.17 -25.22
N THR A 259 -2.89 4.01 -26.24
CA THR A 259 -3.96 4.37 -27.20
C THR A 259 -3.71 3.86 -28.61
N ASN A 260 -2.65 3.07 -28.83
CA ASN A 260 -2.31 2.46 -30.12
C ASN A 260 -1.72 1.05 -29.95
N GLU A 261 -1.74 0.27 -31.02
CA GLU A 261 -1.32 -1.13 -31.02
C GLU A 261 0.15 -1.33 -30.64
N GLU A 262 1.06 -0.49 -31.16
CA GLU A 262 2.50 -0.58 -30.88
C GLU A 262 2.80 -0.36 -29.38
N ALA A 263 2.14 0.63 -28.76
CA ALA A 263 2.29 0.92 -27.34
C ALA A 263 1.81 -0.26 -26.47
N ILE A 264 0.68 -0.88 -26.82
CA ILE A 264 0.15 -2.06 -26.11
C ILE A 264 1.13 -3.24 -26.27
N GLU A 265 1.61 -3.52 -27.48
CA GLU A 265 2.59 -4.59 -27.70
C GLU A 265 3.88 -4.36 -26.90
N LYS A 266 4.37 -3.12 -26.85
CA LYS A 266 5.54 -2.73 -26.06
C LYS A 266 5.32 -2.93 -24.56
N ALA A 267 4.15 -2.56 -24.05
CA ALA A 267 3.80 -2.76 -22.64
C ALA A 267 3.77 -4.25 -22.27
N VAL A 268 3.12 -5.09 -23.10
CA VAL A 268 3.10 -6.55 -22.92
C VAL A 268 4.52 -7.14 -22.92
N LYS A 269 5.39 -6.73 -23.86
CA LYS A 269 6.79 -7.18 -23.90
C LYS A 269 7.57 -6.79 -22.64
N ARG A 270 7.33 -5.59 -22.11
CA ARG A 270 7.95 -5.14 -20.85
C ARG A 270 7.48 -5.97 -19.66
N ILE A 271 6.18 -6.27 -19.57
CA ILE A 271 5.61 -7.14 -18.53
C ILE A 271 6.23 -8.55 -18.64
N LYS A 272 6.34 -9.10 -19.85
CA LYS A 272 7.00 -10.39 -20.08
C LYS A 272 8.45 -10.40 -19.63
N ALA A 273 9.20 -9.34 -19.97
CA ALA A 273 10.61 -9.20 -19.61
C ALA A 273 10.82 -9.10 -18.09
N ALA A 274 9.81 -8.63 -17.34
CA ALA A 274 9.82 -8.66 -15.88
C ALA A 274 9.54 -10.06 -15.29
N GLY A 275 9.23 -11.06 -16.11
CA GLY A 275 8.92 -12.42 -15.66
C GLY A 275 7.49 -12.63 -15.17
N ILE A 276 6.59 -11.69 -15.49
CA ILE A 276 5.17 -11.71 -15.14
C ILE A 276 4.39 -12.45 -16.24
N ASP A 277 3.42 -13.26 -15.83
CA ASP A 277 2.64 -14.15 -16.70
C ASP A 277 1.11 -14.00 -16.56
N ASN A 278 0.65 -13.09 -15.70
CA ASN A 278 -0.76 -12.74 -15.56
C ASN A 278 -0.94 -11.21 -15.54
N ILE A 279 -1.85 -10.70 -16.37
CA ILE A 279 -2.22 -9.28 -16.42
C ILE A 279 -3.66 -9.13 -15.91
N PHE A 280 -3.88 -8.23 -14.96
CA PHE A 280 -5.20 -7.80 -14.51
C PHE A 280 -5.49 -6.43 -15.14
N ILE A 281 -6.11 -6.43 -16.34
CA ILE A 281 -6.31 -5.23 -17.14
C ILE A 281 -7.62 -4.54 -16.76
N GLU A 282 -7.52 -3.28 -16.35
CA GLU A 282 -8.67 -2.48 -15.94
C GLU A 282 -9.57 -2.18 -17.14
N THR A 283 -10.63 -2.96 -17.25
CA THR A 283 -11.44 -3.06 -18.48
C THR A 283 -12.69 -2.19 -18.41
N TYR A 284 -13.24 -2.06 -17.21
CA TYR A 284 -14.35 -1.18 -16.88
C TYR A 284 -13.97 -0.42 -15.61
N PHE A 285 -13.79 0.90 -15.75
CA PHE A 285 -13.45 1.79 -14.64
C PHE A 285 -14.12 3.15 -14.84
N HIS A 286 -14.44 3.80 -13.71
CA HIS A 286 -15.10 5.09 -13.65
C HIS A 286 -16.37 5.15 -14.52
N GLY A 287 -17.12 4.05 -14.60
CA GLY A 287 -18.34 3.97 -15.41
C GLY A 287 -18.11 3.98 -16.92
N ARG A 288 -16.90 3.61 -17.38
CA ARG A 288 -16.51 3.56 -18.80
C ARG A 288 -15.80 2.26 -19.13
N THR A 289 -16.06 1.70 -20.30
CA THR A 289 -15.31 0.57 -20.86
C THR A 289 -14.10 1.05 -21.64
N ILE A 290 -13.03 0.26 -21.68
CA ILE A 290 -11.89 0.55 -22.55
C ILE A 290 -12.15 0.19 -24.01
N PHE A 291 -13.14 -0.67 -24.26
CA PHE A 291 -13.55 -1.19 -25.58
C PHE A 291 -14.94 -0.64 -25.99
N PRO A 292 -15.30 -0.68 -27.28
CA PRO A 292 -16.61 -0.20 -27.76
C PRO A 292 -17.74 -1.18 -27.40
N SER A 293 -18.38 -0.98 -26.25
CA SER A 293 -19.40 -1.88 -25.73
C SER A 293 -20.79 -1.65 -26.35
N LYS A 294 -21.43 -2.74 -26.76
CA LYS A 294 -22.83 -2.78 -27.16
C LYS A 294 -23.75 -2.63 -25.96
N THR A 295 -23.41 -3.24 -24.82
CA THR A 295 -24.20 -3.10 -23.58
C THR A 295 -24.27 -1.65 -23.15
N MET A 296 -23.13 -0.94 -23.09
CA MET A 296 -23.10 0.49 -22.77
C MET A 296 -24.02 1.30 -23.71
N SER A 297 -23.96 1.02 -25.01
CA SER A 297 -24.78 1.70 -26.02
C SER A 297 -26.28 1.41 -25.85
N ASN A 298 -26.65 0.17 -25.56
CA ASN A 298 -28.06 -0.25 -25.38
C ASN A 298 -28.73 0.43 -24.18
N TYR A 299 -27.96 0.73 -23.13
CA TYR A 299 -28.44 1.49 -21.98
C TYR A 299 -28.38 3.02 -22.17
N GLY A 300 -27.92 3.50 -23.33
CA GLY A 300 -27.77 4.92 -23.64
C GLY A 300 -26.56 5.59 -22.99
N PHE A 301 -25.59 4.80 -22.50
CA PHE A 301 -24.35 5.32 -21.92
C PHE A 301 -23.30 5.57 -22.99
N VAL A 302 -22.24 6.31 -22.63
CA VAL A 302 -21.08 6.43 -23.52
C VAL A 302 -20.48 5.04 -23.78
N LYS A 303 -20.43 4.66 -25.06
CA LYS A 303 -20.04 3.33 -25.54
C LYS A 303 -18.63 2.88 -25.13
N GLN A 304 -17.72 3.82 -24.90
CA GLN A 304 -16.29 3.60 -24.66
C GLN A 304 -15.68 4.87 -24.06
N ASN A 305 -14.68 4.72 -23.20
CA ASN A 305 -13.86 5.85 -22.76
C ASN A 305 -13.25 6.57 -23.98
N GLU A 306 -13.47 7.88 -24.04
CA GLU A 306 -13.12 8.76 -25.16
C GLU A 306 -11.60 8.72 -25.49
N LYS A 307 -10.77 8.39 -24.50
CA LYS A 307 -9.32 8.20 -24.68
C LYS A 307 -8.96 7.07 -25.66
N PHE A 308 -9.83 6.08 -25.81
CA PHE A 308 -9.60 4.90 -26.64
C PHE A 308 -10.45 4.91 -27.92
N GLU A 309 -11.03 6.04 -28.30
CA GLU A 309 -11.82 6.13 -29.51
C GLU A 309 -10.97 5.75 -30.76
N GLY A 310 -11.56 4.95 -31.64
CA GLY A 310 -10.90 4.45 -32.86
C GLY A 310 -10.05 3.18 -32.65
N ILE A 311 -9.93 2.67 -31.42
CA ILE A 311 -9.21 1.44 -31.10
C ILE A 311 -10.04 0.56 -30.15
N ASP A 312 -9.79 -0.75 -30.18
CA ASP A 312 -10.26 -1.70 -29.17
C ASP A 312 -9.05 -2.22 -28.37
N PRO A 313 -8.68 -1.54 -27.26
CA PRO A 313 -7.54 -1.91 -26.44
C PRO A 313 -7.68 -3.31 -25.84
N LEU A 314 -8.87 -3.73 -25.40
CA LEU A 314 -9.04 -5.03 -24.74
C LEU A 314 -8.70 -6.17 -25.72
N LYS A 315 -9.18 -6.08 -26.96
CA LYS A 315 -8.85 -7.04 -28.02
C LYS A 315 -7.34 -7.14 -28.25
N LEU A 316 -6.65 -6.00 -28.25
CA LEU A 316 -5.21 -5.96 -28.47
C LEU A 316 -4.42 -6.48 -27.27
N TRP A 317 -4.80 -6.11 -26.04
CA TRP A 317 -4.20 -6.66 -24.82
C TRP A 317 -4.30 -8.18 -24.79
N VAL A 318 -5.49 -8.74 -25.06
CA VAL A 318 -5.69 -10.20 -25.15
C VAL A 318 -4.81 -10.81 -26.25
N LYS A 319 -4.84 -10.27 -27.48
CA LYS A 319 -4.04 -10.75 -28.62
C LYS A 319 -2.54 -10.84 -28.29
N TYR A 320 -1.97 -9.75 -27.77
CA TYR A 320 -0.52 -9.68 -27.53
C TYR A 320 -0.09 -10.41 -26.27
N ALA A 321 -0.89 -10.39 -25.19
CA ALA A 321 -0.61 -11.15 -23.99
C ALA A 321 -0.57 -12.65 -24.30
N HIS A 322 -1.59 -13.19 -24.99
CA HIS A 322 -1.64 -14.59 -25.38
C HIS A 322 -0.48 -14.99 -26.30
N LYS A 323 -0.11 -14.13 -27.26
CA LYS A 323 1.08 -14.34 -28.11
C LYS A 323 2.38 -14.47 -27.30
N ASN A 324 2.44 -13.89 -26.11
CA ASN A 324 3.60 -13.94 -25.20
C ASN A 324 3.41 -14.95 -24.04
N ASN A 325 2.40 -15.83 -24.11
CA ASN A 325 2.02 -16.76 -23.05
C ASN A 325 1.78 -16.04 -21.72
N ILE A 326 0.99 -14.98 -21.76
CA ILE A 326 0.52 -14.21 -20.59
C ILE A 326 -1.00 -14.32 -20.57
N LYS A 327 -1.57 -14.66 -19.41
CA LYS A 327 -3.01 -14.70 -19.19
C LYS A 327 -3.58 -13.31 -18.92
N VAL A 328 -4.81 -13.05 -19.34
CA VAL A 328 -5.51 -11.77 -19.15
C VAL A 328 -6.75 -11.97 -18.29
N HIS A 329 -6.75 -11.31 -17.13
CA HIS A 329 -7.86 -11.22 -16.20
C HIS A 329 -8.48 -9.83 -16.31
N VAL A 330 -9.80 -9.76 -16.44
CA VAL A 330 -10.56 -8.51 -16.52
C VAL A 330 -10.65 -7.90 -15.12
N TRP A 331 -9.93 -6.80 -14.87
CA TRP A 331 -10.14 -6.02 -13.66
C TRP A 331 -11.34 -5.08 -13.87
N PHE A 332 -12.38 -5.28 -13.04
CA PHE A 332 -13.71 -4.70 -13.26
C PHE A 332 -14.18 -3.95 -12.00
N GLU A 333 -14.28 -2.61 -12.07
CA GLU A 333 -14.86 -1.80 -10.99
C GLU A 333 -16.38 -2.01 -10.96
N THR A 334 -16.87 -2.83 -10.03
CA THR A 334 -18.24 -3.34 -10.08
C THR A 334 -19.29 -2.26 -9.82
N PHE A 335 -19.34 -1.73 -8.59
CA PHE A 335 -20.33 -0.73 -8.21
C PHE A 335 -19.78 0.70 -8.22
N TYR A 336 -18.48 0.90 -8.42
CA TYR A 336 -17.87 2.23 -8.48
C TYR A 336 -17.91 2.80 -9.90
N VAL A 337 -18.28 4.08 -10.03
CA VAL A 337 -18.39 4.76 -11.33
C VAL A 337 -17.59 6.07 -11.39
N GLY A 338 -16.58 6.20 -10.52
CA GLY A 338 -15.59 7.28 -10.61
C GLY A 338 -16.01 8.59 -9.95
N ILE A 339 -15.16 9.60 -10.10
CA ILE A 339 -15.26 10.91 -9.45
C ILE A 339 -15.96 11.99 -10.29
N GLN A 340 -16.24 11.68 -11.56
CA GLN A 340 -16.87 12.66 -12.45
C GLN A 340 -18.31 12.88 -12.01
N ARG A 341 -18.68 14.15 -11.85
CA ARG A 341 -20.06 14.49 -11.51
C ARG A 341 -20.98 14.12 -12.67
N PRO A 342 -22.16 13.54 -12.41
CA PRO A 342 -23.10 13.15 -13.45
C PRO A 342 -23.37 14.27 -14.47
N GLU A 343 -23.58 15.49 -14.00
CA GLU A 343 -23.89 16.67 -14.79
C GLU A 343 -22.79 17.09 -15.80
N THR A 344 -21.56 16.56 -15.71
CA THR A 344 -20.49 16.96 -16.64
C THR A 344 -20.60 16.32 -18.01
N ASN A 345 -21.32 15.21 -18.14
CA ASN A 345 -21.55 14.55 -19.43
C ASN A 345 -22.90 13.81 -19.41
N PRO A 346 -23.84 14.13 -20.32
CA PRO A 346 -25.18 13.55 -20.32
C PRO A 346 -25.20 12.04 -20.58
N GLY A 347 -24.14 11.47 -21.17
CA GLY A 347 -23.99 10.02 -21.38
C GLY A 347 -23.36 9.27 -20.20
N ASN A 348 -23.03 9.95 -19.10
CA ASN A 348 -22.57 9.28 -17.87
C ASN A 348 -23.69 8.43 -17.27
N ILE A 349 -23.34 7.28 -16.68
CA ILE A 349 -24.32 6.31 -16.14
C ILE A 349 -25.31 6.99 -15.20
N LEU A 350 -24.83 7.79 -14.25
CA LEU A 350 -25.67 8.48 -13.26
C LEU A 350 -26.33 9.76 -13.79
N ALA A 351 -25.96 10.23 -14.99
CA ALA A 351 -26.69 11.30 -15.67
C ALA A 351 -27.92 10.73 -16.39
N VAL A 352 -27.76 9.58 -17.05
CA VAL A 352 -28.84 8.86 -17.75
C VAL A 352 -29.77 8.15 -16.76
N LYS A 353 -29.21 7.56 -15.70
CA LYS A 353 -29.92 6.76 -14.68
C LYS A 353 -29.62 7.27 -13.26
N PRO A 354 -30.07 8.48 -12.87
CA PRO A 354 -29.76 9.06 -11.56
C PRO A 354 -30.28 8.22 -10.38
N HIS A 355 -31.39 7.49 -10.57
CA HIS A 355 -31.96 6.61 -9.55
C HIS A 355 -31.15 5.33 -9.30
N TRP A 356 -30.11 5.05 -10.09
CA TRP A 356 -29.14 3.98 -9.81
C TRP A 356 -28.09 4.38 -8.77
N ALA A 357 -27.99 5.67 -8.43
CA ALA A 357 -27.00 6.15 -7.48
C ALA A 357 -27.29 5.65 -6.05
N ASN A 358 -26.24 5.20 -5.38
CA ASN A 358 -26.29 4.87 -3.96
C ASN A 358 -26.47 6.13 -3.10
N LYS A 359 -27.06 5.95 -1.92
CA LYS A 359 -27.37 7.05 -0.99
C LYS A 359 -27.00 6.68 0.45
N THR A 360 -26.57 7.68 1.21
CA THR A 360 -26.43 7.58 2.66
C THR A 360 -27.76 7.83 3.36
N LYS A 361 -27.90 7.40 4.62
CA LYS A 361 -29.05 7.76 5.46
C LYS A 361 -29.27 9.27 5.52
N ARG A 362 -28.20 10.07 5.66
CA ARG A 362 -28.28 11.54 5.67
C ARG A 362 -28.91 12.11 4.41
N ASN A 363 -28.57 11.55 3.25
CA ASN A 363 -28.89 12.12 1.95
C ASN A 363 -30.00 11.32 1.21
N TYR A 364 -30.78 10.51 1.92
CA TYR A 364 -31.76 9.60 1.31
C TYR A 364 -32.77 10.35 0.42
N ASN A 365 -33.20 11.53 0.84
CA ASN A 365 -34.19 12.38 0.17
C ASN A 365 -33.56 13.37 -0.83
N ILE A 366 -32.25 13.36 -1.02
CA ILE A 366 -31.60 14.24 -2.00
C ILE A 366 -31.79 13.64 -3.40
N ASN A 367 -32.34 14.45 -4.32
CA ASN A 367 -32.55 14.09 -5.72
C ASN A 367 -31.30 14.33 -6.57
N ALA A 368 -30.14 13.94 -6.04
CA ALA A 368 -28.85 13.98 -6.72
C ALA A 368 -27.97 12.82 -6.22
N PRO A 369 -27.06 12.27 -7.05
CA PRO A 369 -26.11 11.26 -6.60
C PRO A 369 -25.25 11.74 -5.43
N THR A 370 -25.10 10.90 -4.41
CA THR A 370 -24.29 11.23 -3.23
C THR A 370 -22.84 10.80 -3.44
N PRO A 371 -21.86 11.72 -3.42
CA PRO A 371 -20.44 11.36 -3.52
C PRO A 371 -19.93 10.77 -2.20
N SER A 372 -19.02 9.81 -2.29
CA SER A 372 -18.34 9.23 -1.14
C SER A 372 -17.04 9.97 -0.82
N ILE A 373 -17.07 10.80 0.23
CA ILE A 373 -15.90 11.60 0.67
C ILE A 373 -14.71 10.69 1.01
N SER A 374 -14.96 9.53 1.62
CA SER A 374 -13.94 8.55 2.00
C SER A 374 -13.32 7.81 0.80
N GLU A 375 -13.93 7.90 -0.38
CA GLU A 375 -13.51 7.21 -1.61
C GLU A 375 -13.31 8.25 -2.73
N HIS A 376 -12.51 9.28 -2.42
CA HIS A 376 -12.10 10.34 -3.35
C HIS A 376 -13.25 11.16 -3.98
N ASN A 377 -14.36 11.33 -3.25
CA ASN A 377 -15.60 11.93 -3.76
C ASN A 377 -16.21 11.18 -4.95
N GLY A 378 -15.93 9.88 -5.07
CA GLY A 378 -16.48 9.07 -6.15
C GLY A 378 -17.91 8.60 -5.88
N PHE A 379 -18.58 8.21 -6.96
CA PHE A 379 -19.97 7.78 -6.96
C PHE A 379 -20.07 6.26 -7.11
N PHE A 380 -21.12 5.70 -6.51
CA PHE A 380 -21.39 4.27 -6.55
C PHE A 380 -22.81 4.01 -7.02
N LEU A 381 -22.98 2.93 -7.77
CA LEU A 381 -24.27 2.33 -8.07
C LEU A 381 -24.79 1.60 -6.83
N ASP A 382 -26.11 1.46 -6.73
CA ASP A 382 -26.75 0.73 -5.65
C ASP A 382 -26.78 -0.79 -5.91
N PRO A 383 -26.09 -1.60 -5.09
CA PRO A 383 -26.15 -3.06 -5.20
C PRO A 383 -27.55 -3.65 -5.01
N ALA A 384 -28.47 -2.96 -4.35
CA ALA A 384 -29.84 -3.45 -4.15
C ALA A 384 -30.74 -3.25 -5.37
N ASN A 385 -30.36 -2.39 -6.31
CA ASN A 385 -31.15 -2.11 -7.50
C ASN A 385 -31.00 -3.26 -8.53
N PRO A 386 -32.10 -3.94 -8.92
CA PRO A 386 -32.04 -5.07 -9.84
C PRO A 386 -31.58 -4.66 -11.26
N GLU A 387 -31.89 -3.46 -11.74
CA GLU A 387 -31.44 -2.99 -13.06
C GLU A 387 -29.91 -2.80 -13.09
N VAL A 388 -29.32 -2.31 -11.99
CA VAL A 388 -27.87 -2.20 -11.84
C VAL A 388 -27.21 -3.58 -11.91
N GLN A 389 -27.78 -4.55 -11.19
CA GLN A 389 -27.27 -5.93 -11.17
C GLN A 389 -27.34 -6.57 -12.56
N GLU A 390 -28.44 -6.40 -13.27
CA GLU A 390 -28.63 -6.90 -14.63
C GLU A 390 -27.66 -6.25 -15.63
N PHE A 391 -27.52 -4.92 -15.58
CA PHE A 391 -26.59 -4.19 -16.42
C PHE A 391 -25.14 -4.67 -16.26
N LEU A 392 -24.65 -4.75 -15.02
CA LEU A 392 -23.28 -5.16 -14.74
C LEU A 392 -23.02 -6.62 -15.13
N GLN A 393 -23.99 -7.52 -14.88
CA GLN A 393 -23.91 -8.91 -15.32
C GLN A 393 -23.88 -9.01 -16.85
N THR A 394 -24.72 -8.25 -17.55
CA THR A 394 -24.77 -8.23 -19.02
C THR A 394 -23.46 -7.71 -19.60
N LEU A 395 -22.87 -6.67 -19.00
CA LEU A 395 -21.59 -6.12 -19.43
C LEU A 395 -20.43 -7.11 -19.23
N ILE A 396 -20.37 -7.79 -18.08
CA ILE A 396 -19.36 -8.85 -17.85
C ILE A 396 -19.56 -10.01 -18.84
N THR A 397 -20.80 -10.39 -19.11
CA THR A 397 -21.13 -11.44 -20.10
C THR A 397 -20.68 -11.04 -21.50
N GLU A 398 -20.90 -9.80 -21.91
CA GLU A 398 -20.39 -9.27 -23.19
C GLU A 398 -18.86 -9.40 -23.27
N ILE A 399 -18.14 -9.11 -22.19
CA ILE A 399 -16.68 -9.24 -22.16
C ILE A 399 -16.27 -10.72 -22.32
N VAL A 400 -16.87 -11.62 -21.56
CA VAL A 400 -16.52 -13.05 -21.59
C VAL A 400 -16.85 -13.69 -22.93
N ASP A 401 -17.98 -13.32 -23.55
CA ASP A 401 -18.42 -13.92 -24.80
C ASP A 401 -17.63 -13.42 -26.03
N ASN A 402 -17.18 -12.15 -26.00
CA ASN A 402 -16.51 -11.54 -27.14
C ASN A 402 -14.97 -11.55 -27.04
N TYR A 403 -14.42 -11.69 -25.84
CA TYR A 403 -12.99 -11.68 -25.59
C TYR A 403 -12.58 -12.98 -24.92
N LYS A 404 -11.53 -13.64 -25.43
CA LYS A 404 -10.94 -14.85 -24.84
C LYS A 404 -10.15 -14.51 -23.58
N VAL A 405 -10.81 -14.01 -22.54
CA VAL A 405 -10.19 -13.67 -21.26
C VAL A 405 -10.00 -14.93 -20.42
N ASP A 406 -8.96 -14.94 -19.59
CA ASP A 406 -8.60 -16.07 -18.73
C ASP A 406 -9.27 -15.97 -17.35
N GLY A 407 -9.67 -14.77 -16.94
CA GLY A 407 -10.35 -14.55 -15.67
C GLY A 407 -11.11 -13.23 -15.55
N ILE A 408 -11.91 -13.13 -14.51
CA ILE A 408 -12.63 -11.93 -14.05
C ILE A 408 -12.14 -11.63 -12.65
N ASN A 409 -11.71 -10.40 -12.42
CA ASN A 409 -11.29 -9.90 -11.12
C ASN A 409 -12.20 -8.74 -10.68
N LEU A 410 -13.17 -9.06 -9.81
CA LEU A 410 -14.15 -8.12 -9.29
C LEU A 410 -13.50 -7.16 -8.29
N ASP A 411 -13.46 -5.88 -8.62
CA ASP A 411 -13.07 -4.81 -7.70
C ASP A 411 -14.29 -3.93 -7.38
N TYR A 412 -14.21 -3.14 -6.33
CA TYR A 412 -15.31 -2.31 -5.82
C TYR A 412 -16.64 -3.10 -5.68
N ILE A 413 -16.52 -4.41 -5.40
CA ILE A 413 -17.62 -5.33 -5.14
C ILE A 413 -18.07 -5.18 -3.67
N ARG A 414 -18.60 -4.01 -3.36
CA ARG A 414 -18.90 -3.54 -2.00
C ARG A 414 -19.76 -2.27 -2.01
N TYR A 415 -20.26 -1.88 -0.85
CA TYR A 415 -20.76 -0.53 -0.61
C TYR A 415 -19.58 0.45 -0.39
N PRO A 416 -19.80 1.77 -0.53
CA PRO A 416 -18.77 2.76 -0.22
C PRO A 416 -18.39 2.70 1.26
N GLN A 417 -17.15 3.12 1.57
CA GLN A 417 -16.66 3.10 2.95
C GLN A 417 -17.45 4.06 3.85
N ALA A 418 -18.06 3.52 4.92
CA ALA A 418 -18.70 4.27 5.98
C ALA A 418 -17.90 4.22 7.29
N VAL A 419 -18.13 5.21 8.15
CA VAL A 419 -17.67 5.18 9.54
C VAL A 419 -18.47 4.11 10.28
N SER A 420 -17.78 3.16 10.90
CA SER A 420 -18.43 2.10 11.68
C SER A 420 -19.22 2.71 12.83
N PHE A 421 -20.36 2.09 13.19
CA PHE A 421 -21.25 2.54 14.27
C PHE A 421 -21.89 3.92 14.07
N SER A 422 -21.90 4.45 12.85
CA SER A 422 -22.64 5.65 12.47
C SER A 422 -23.75 5.29 11.48
N ASP A 423 -25.00 5.32 11.93
CA ASP A 423 -26.16 5.09 11.06
C ASP A 423 -26.35 6.22 10.04
N ILE A 424 -26.14 7.48 10.45
CA ILE A 424 -26.38 8.65 9.59
C ILE A 424 -25.47 8.67 8.35
N ASN A 425 -24.27 8.09 8.44
CA ASN A 425 -23.32 8.00 7.34
C ASN A 425 -23.34 6.62 6.63
N ALA A 426 -24.21 5.70 7.06
CA ALA A 426 -24.32 4.38 6.44
C ALA A 426 -24.95 4.49 5.04
N TRP A 427 -24.47 3.66 4.12
CA TRP A 427 -24.91 3.60 2.71
C TRP A 427 -26.03 2.59 2.48
N GLY A 428 -26.65 2.63 1.30
CA GLY A 428 -27.74 1.75 0.89
C GLY A 428 -29.14 2.26 1.24
N TYR A 429 -29.31 3.57 1.44
CA TYR A 429 -30.62 4.18 1.75
C TYR A 429 -31.34 4.65 0.48
N THR A 430 -31.27 3.87 -0.58
CA THR A 430 -32.06 4.08 -1.81
C THR A 430 -33.50 3.60 -1.60
N ASP A 431 -34.42 4.07 -2.45
CA ASP A 431 -35.82 3.64 -2.36
C ASP A 431 -35.98 2.13 -2.59
N TYR A 432 -35.21 1.55 -3.52
CA TYR A 432 -35.19 0.09 -3.74
C TYR A 432 -34.81 -0.68 -2.47
N ALA A 433 -33.66 -0.35 -1.89
CA ALA A 433 -33.15 -1.07 -0.72
C ALA A 433 -34.06 -0.90 0.50
N ARG A 434 -34.55 0.32 0.73
CA ARG A 434 -35.43 0.65 1.86
C ARG A 434 -36.79 -0.04 1.75
N ASN A 435 -37.43 0.06 0.59
CA ASN A 435 -38.75 -0.52 0.38
C ASN A 435 -38.70 -2.04 0.47
N GLU A 436 -37.70 -2.67 -0.14
CA GLU A 436 -37.54 -4.13 -0.06
C GLU A 436 -37.29 -4.59 1.38
N PHE A 437 -36.40 -3.92 2.12
CA PHE A 437 -36.17 -4.26 3.52
C PHE A 437 -37.44 -4.08 4.37
N LYS A 438 -38.19 -2.99 4.14
CA LYS A 438 -39.46 -2.73 4.82
C LYS A 438 -40.50 -3.81 4.50
N THR A 439 -40.56 -4.29 3.26
CA THR A 439 -41.44 -5.40 2.88
C THR A 439 -41.08 -6.69 3.61
N ILE A 440 -39.79 -6.98 3.80
CA ILE A 440 -39.33 -8.22 4.46
C ILE A 440 -39.49 -8.16 5.99
N TYR A 441 -39.15 -7.03 6.61
CA TYR A 441 -39.02 -6.90 8.06
C TYR A 441 -40.05 -5.98 8.72
N GLY A 442 -40.95 -5.37 7.95
CA GLY A 442 -42.04 -4.51 8.44
C GLY A 442 -41.61 -3.11 8.93
N LYS A 443 -40.32 -2.75 8.83
CA LYS A 443 -39.77 -1.47 9.32
C LYS A 443 -38.87 -0.81 8.27
N ASP A 444 -39.01 0.49 8.07
CA ASP A 444 -38.11 1.27 7.20
C ASP A 444 -36.77 1.47 7.92
N PRO A 445 -35.61 1.18 7.29
CA PRO A 445 -34.32 1.36 7.94
C PRO A 445 -33.97 2.84 8.25
N LEU A 446 -34.71 3.82 7.71
CA LEU A 446 -34.60 5.22 8.16
C LEU A 446 -34.95 5.40 9.63
N ASP A 447 -35.91 4.64 10.13
CA ASP A 447 -36.44 4.73 11.49
C ASP A 447 -35.60 3.93 12.50
N MET A 448 -34.45 3.40 12.07
CA MET A 448 -33.57 2.53 12.86
C MET A 448 -32.28 3.24 13.25
N LEU A 449 -31.86 3.06 14.50
CA LEU A 449 -30.54 3.43 15.01
C LEU A 449 -29.61 2.21 14.98
N VAL A 450 -28.32 2.42 15.20
CA VAL A 450 -27.33 1.31 15.31
C VAL A 450 -27.67 0.34 16.45
N SER A 451 -28.33 0.83 17.50
CA SER A 451 -28.80 0.03 18.64
C SER A 451 -30.10 -0.72 18.38
N ASP A 452 -30.74 -0.53 17.23
CA ASP A 452 -32.01 -1.20 16.90
C ASP A 452 -31.78 -2.72 16.73
N PRO A 453 -32.65 -3.60 17.26
CA PRO A 453 -32.52 -5.04 17.10
C PRO A 453 -32.47 -5.51 15.63
N LEU A 454 -33.10 -4.78 14.71
CA LEU A 454 -33.07 -5.08 13.28
C LEU A 454 -31.83 -4.53 12.56
N TRP A 455 -30.95 -3.77 13.22
CA TRP A 455 -29.78 -3.16 12.59
C TRP A 455 -28.87 -4.20 11.93
N MET A 456 -28.68 -5.34 12.60
CA MET A 456 -27.90 -6.45 12.03
C MET A 456 -28.58 -7.07 10.81
N LYS A 457 -29.92 -7.16 10.80
CA LYS A 457 -30.67 -7.60 9.61
C LYS A 457 -30.52 -6.63 8.46
N TRP A 458 -30.44 -5.32 8.72
CA TRP A 458 -30.16 -4.33 7.69
C TRP A 458 -28.73 -4.44 7.12
N CYS A 459 -27.75 -4.76 7.96
CA CYS A 459 -26.38 -5.04 7.49
C CYS A 459 -26.33 -6.35 6.68
N GLU A 460 -26.97 -7.42 7.15
CA GLU A 460 -27.07 -8.70 6.43
C GLU A 460 -27.76 -8.53 5.07
N PHE A 461 -28.88 -7.81 5.00
CA PHE A 461 -29.58 -7.51 3.76
C PHE A 461 -28.65 -6.89 2.71
N ARG A 462 -27.93 -5.82 3.08
CA ARG A 462 -26.98 -5.13 2.18
C ARG A 462 -25.83 -6.06 1.74
N ARG A 463 -25.29 -6.85 2.66
CA ARG A 463 -24.23 -7.84 2.33
C ARG A 463 -24.73 -8.89 1.35
N GLU A 464 -25.94 -9.40 1.56
CA GLU A 464 -26.54 -10.41 0.66
C GLU A 464 -26.78 -9.84 -0.75
N LYS A 465 -27.09 -8.55 -0.91
CA LYS A 465 -27.15 -7.93 -2.26
C LYS A 465 -25.82 -8.00 -3.02
N VAL A 466 -24.72 -7.77 -2.33
CA VAL A 466 -23.37 -7.92 -2.91
C VAL A 466 -23.05 -9.40 -3.14
N SER A 467 -23.28 -10.26 -2.14
CA SER A 467 -23.02 -11.70 -2.23
C SER A 467 -23.80 -12.39 -3.36
N ASN A 468 -25.04 -11.98 -3.60
CA ASN A 468 -25.86 -12.50 -4.69
C ASN A 468 -25.29 -12.11 -6.06
N PHE A 469 -24.72 -10.91 -6.21
CA PHE A 469 -24.01 -10.55 -7.44
C PHE A 469 -22.78 -11.41 -7.65
N VAL A 470 -21.97 -11.61 -6.60
CA VAL A 470 -20.80 -12.51 -6.64
C VAL A 470 -21.21 -13.93 -7.02
N ALA A 471 -22.32 -14.43 -6.47
CA ALA A 471 -22.86 -15.74 -6.82
C ALA A 471 -23.22 -15.86 -8.30
N LYS A 472 -23.87 -14.83 -8.87
CA LYS A 472 -24.23 -14.77 -10.31
C LYS A 472 -22.98 -14.80 -11.19
N ILE A 473 -21.97 -13.97 -10.89
CA ILE A 473 -20.72 -13.94 -11.65
C ILE A 473 -19.93 -15.24 -11.47
N GLY A 474 -19.93 -15.84 -10.27
CA GLY A 474 -19.35 -17.15 -10.03
C GLY A 474 -20.00 -18.26 -10.86
N ALA A 475 -21.33 -18.24 -10.99
CA ALA A 475 -22.07 -19.17 -11.85
C ALA A 475 -21.70 -18.98 -13.33
N LEU A 476 -21.68 -17.72 -13.81
CA LEU A 476 -21.22 -17.38 -15.16
C LEU A 476 -19.79 -17.89 -15.41
N GLY A 477 -18.86 -17.65 -14.49
CA GLY A 477 -17.48 -18.11 -14.59
C GLY A 477 -17.37 -19.63 -14.70
N ARG A 478 -18.15 -20.39 -13.91
CA ARG A 478 -18.22 -21.85 -14.02
C ARG A 478 -18.77 -22.31 -15.36
N GLU A 479 -19.87 -21.70 -15.83
CA GLU A 479 -20.50 -22.02 -17.11
C GLU A 479 -19.53 -21.79 -18.28
N LYS A 480 -18.87 -20.63 -18.28
CA LYS A 480 -17.97 -20.18 -19.36
C LYS A 480 -16.53 -20.69 -19.19
N LYS A 481 -16.24 -21.41 -18.10
CA LYS A 481 -14.90 -21.89 -17.71
C LYS A 481 -13.87 -20.76 -17.60
N VAL A 482 -14.28 -19.63 -17.03
CA VAL A 482 -13.46 -18.45 -16.76
C VAL A 482 -13.24 -18.34 -15.25
N TYR A 483 -11.99 -18.09 -14.85
CA TYR A 483 -11.62 -17.97 -13.44
C TYR A 483 -12.22 -16.71 -12.82
N VAL A 484 -12.82 -16.78 -11.63
CA VAL A 484 -13.38 -15.60 -10.94
C VAL A 484 -12.64 -15.34 -9.64
N SER A 485 -12.04 -14.16 -9.54
CA SER A 485 -11.43 -13.63 -8.31
C SER A 485 -12.04 -12.29 -7.89
N ALA A 486 -11.76 -11.88 -6.66
CA ALA A 486 -12.19 -10.57 -6.17
C ALA A 486 -11.10 -9.90 -5.34
N VAL A 487 -11.05 -8.58 -5.48
CA VAL A 487 -10.31 -7.67 -4.62
C VAL A 487 -11.05 -7.55 -3.28
N ILE A 488 -10.34 -7.87 -2.19
CA ILE A 488 -10.91 -7.83 -0.84
C ILE A 488 -10.06 -6.99 0.11
N PHE A 489 -10.71 -6.46 1.14
CA PHE A 489 -10.00 -5.93 2.30
C PHE A 489 -9.72 -7.09 3.28
N PRO A 490 -8.44 -7.33 3.65
CA PRO A 490 -8.05 -8.53 4.39
C PRO A 490 -8.55 -8.55 5.85
N ASP A 491 -8.78 -7.39 6.46
CA ASP A 491 -9.46 -7.31 7.76
C ASP A 491 -10.95 -7.56 7.58
N ARG A 492 -11.40 -8.75 8.00
CA ARG A 492 -12.80 -9.18 7.87
C ARG A 492 -13.77 -8.28 8.62
N LEU A 493 -13.44 -7.87 9.85
CA LEU A 493 -14.36 -7.09 10.67
C LEU A 493 -14.53 -5.69 10.07
N ALA A 494 -13.42 -5.07 9.66
CA ALA A 494 -13.44 -3.79 8.98
C ALA A 494 -14.18 -3.87 7.62
N ALA A 495 -13.98 -4.94 6.85
CA ALA A 495 -14.66 -5.19 5.58
C ALA A 495 -16.19 -5.29 5.76
N LEU A 496 -16.64 -6.02 6.78
CA LEU A 496 -18.07 -6.18 7.10
C LEU A 496 -18.72 -4.89 7.59
N ASN A 497 -18.04 -4.15 8.47
CA ASN A 497 -18.63 -2.99 9.15
C ASN A 497 -18.60 -1.73 8.28
N ALA A 498 -17.48 -1.46 7.63
CA ALA A 498 -17.29 -0.23 6.88
C ALA A 498 -17.70 -0.34 5.40
N LYS A 499 -17.66 -1.54 4.82
CA LYS A 499 -17.81 -1.73 3.35
C LYS A 499 -18.91 -2.73 2.96
N GLN A 500 -19.52 -3.41 3.93
CA GLN A 500 -20.49 -4.49 3.70
C GLN A 500 -19.94 -5.58 2.75
N GLN A 501 -18.64 -5.86 2.83
CA GLN A 501 -17.96 -6.85 2.00
C GLN A 501 -17.79 -8.16 2.79
N ASP A 502 -18.61 -9.18 2.51
CA ASP A 502 -18.59 -10.47 3.21
C ASP A 502 -17.89 -11.57 2.39
N TRP A 503 -16.60 -11.35 2.12
CA TRP A 503 -15.81 -12.28 1.31
C TRP A 503 -15.68 -13.68 1.92
N LYS A 504 -15.81 -13.84 3.25
CA LYS A 504 -15.84 -15.16 3.89
C LYS A 504 -17.00 -15.99 3.32
N THR A 505 -18.20 -15.40 3.25
CA THR A 505 -19.40 -16.07 2.72
C THR A 505 -19.23 -16.46 1.26
N TRP A 506 -18.58 -15.62 0.44
CA TRP A 506 -18.34 -15.94 -0.97
C TRP A 506 -17.43 -17.16 -1.12
N SER A 507 -16.42 -17.26 -0.25
CA SER A 507 -15.50 -18.40 -0.22
C SER A 507 -16.18 -19.67 0.29
N THR A 508 -16.88 -19.62 1.42
CA THR A 508 -17.49 -20.81 2.03
C THR A 508 -18.68 -21.35 1.24
N ARG A 509 -19.41 -20.50 0.51
CA ARG A 509 -20.50 -20.91 -0.39
C ARG A 509 -20.01 -21.27 -1.81
N GLY A 510 -18.70 -21.24 -2.09
CA GLY A 510 -18.15 -21.60 -3.40
C GLY A 510 -18.57 -20.66 -4.53
N TYR A 511 -18.79 -19.38 -4.22
CA TYR A 511 -19.16 -18.36 -5.23
C TYR A 511 -17.96 -17.85 -6.01
N ILE A 512 -16.74 -18.09 -5.55
CA ILE A 512 -15.53 -17.51 -6.12
C ILE A 512 -14.36 -18.48 -6.10
N ASN A 513 -13.46 -18.38 -7.07
CA ASN A 513 -12.28 -19.25 -7.15
C ASN A 513 -11.14 -18.75 -6.27
N GLY A 514 -10.91 -17.43 -6.19
CA GLY A 514 -9.83 -16.90 -5.37
C GLY A 514 -9.98 -15.45 -4.93
N PHE A 515 -9.09 -15.04 -4.04
CA PHE A 515 -8.99 -13.66 -3.58
C PHE A 515 -7.67 -13.02 -3.97
N THR A 516 -7.73 -11.72 -4.23
CA THR A 516 -6.59 -10.85 -4.47
C THR A 516 -6.62 -9.70 -3.46
N PRO A 517 -6.29 -9.92 -2.17
CA PRO A 517 -6.48 -8.91 -1.15
C PRO A 517 -5.54 -7.72 -1.33
N LEU A 518 -6.02 -6.55 -0.92
CA LEU A 518 -5.22 -5.33 -0.86
C LEU A 518 -4.37 -5.35 0.42
N PHE A 519 -3.14 -5.86 0.34
CA PHE A 519 -2.20 -5.76 1.46
C PHE A 519 -1.49 -4.40 1.39
N LEU A 520 -2.14 -3.38 1.95
CA LEU A 520 -1.70 -1.99 1.95
C LEU A 520 -0.55 -1.74 2.96
N THR A 521 0.60 -2.39 2.73
CA THR A 521 1.78 -2.26 3.58
C THR A 521 3.06 -2.45 2.76
N CYS A 522 4.19 -2.02 3.33
CA CYS A 522 5.53 -2.43 2.90
C CYS A 522 6.23 -3.27 3.98
N ASN A 523 5.54 -3.55 5.10
CA ASN A 523 6.12 -4.24 6.24
C ASN A 523 5.73 -5.73 6.19
N ALA A 524 6.74 -6.58 6.08
CA ALA A 524 6.56 -8.03 5.95
C ALA A 524 5.84 -8.68 7.15
N LYS A 525 5.98 -8.16 8.37
CA LYS A 525 5.27 -8.66 9.57
C LYS A 525 3.78 -8.31 9.50
N THR A 526 3.46 -7.08 9.12
CA THR A 526 2.07 -6.65 8.86
C THR A 526 1.45 -7.50 7.76
N LEU A 527 2.16 -7.69 6.64
CA LEU A 527 1.70 -8.54 5.54
C LEU A 527 1.38 -9.95 6.03
N ASN A 528 2.29 -10.57 6.78
CA ASN A 528 2.11 -11.91 7.33
C ASN A 528 0.84 -12.01 8.20
N ALA A 529 0.61 -11.04 9.09
CA ALA A 529 -0.59 -10.98 9.92
C ALA A 529 -1.88 -10.86 9.07
N LEU A 530 -1.87 -9.99 8.05
CA LEU A 530 -3.02 -9.81 7.16
C LEU A 530 -3.30 -11.05 6.30
N ILE A 531 -2.27 -11.71 5.77
CA ILE A 531 -2.43 -12.98 5.04
C ILE A 531 -3.00 -14.05 5.97
N THR A 532 -2.50 -14.15 7.20
CA THR A 532 -2.96 -15.13 8.20
C THR A 532 -4.45 -14.95 8.49
N ASN A 533 -4.91 -13.70 8.64
CA ASN A 533 -6.33 -13.40 8.84
C ASN A 533 -7.20 -13.90 7.68
N VAL A 534 -6.74 -13.77 6.44
CA VAL A 534 -7.47 -14.26 5.26
C VAL A 534 -7.44 -15.79 5.20
N ILE A 535 -6.28 -16.42 5.39
CA ILE A 535 -6.13 -17.88 5.38
C ILE A 535 -7.04 -18.54 6.42
N ASN A 536 -7.09 -18.00 7.64
CA ASN A 536 -7.90 -18.55 8.73
C ASN A 536 -9.41 -18.41 8.51
N ALA A 537 -9.84 -17.51 7.63
CA ALA A 537 -11.24 -17.21 7.41
C ALA A 537 -11.82 -17.80 6.11
N LYS A 538 -11.00 -17.95 5.06
CA LYS A 538 -11.43 -18.51 3.76
C LYS A 538 -11.59 -20.04 3.83
N SER A 539 -12.34 -20.59 2.89
CA SER A 539 -12.34 -22.02 2.59
C SER A 539 -10.97 -22.48 2.06
N PRO A 540 -10.54 -23.73 2.34
CA PRO A 540 -9.35 -24.32 1.74
C PRO A 540 -9.36 -24.28 0.20
N GLU A 541 -10.55 -24.43 -0.41
CA GLU A 541 -10.74 -24.48 -1.87
C GLU A 541 -10.64 -23.12 -2.57
N THR A 542 -10.62 -22.02 -1.81
CA THR A 542 -10.48 -20.68 -2.39
C THR A 542 -9.02 -20.28 -2.44
N ASP A 543 -8.50 -20.00 -3.63
CA ASP A 543 -7.12 -19.56 -3.80
C ASP A 543 -6.88 -18.19 -3.17
N LEU A 544 -5.63 -17.94 -2.79
CA LEU A 544 -5.18 -16.67 -2.26
C LEU A 544 -3.94 -16.21 -3.03
N PHE A 545 -4.04 -15.05 -3.66
CA PHE A 545 -2.92 -14.37 -4.32
C PHE A 545 -2.61 -13.09 -3.57
N ALA A 546 -1.36 -12.92 -3.15
CA ALA A 546 -0.98 -11.76 -2.36
C ALA A 546 -0.86 -10.50 -3.24
N GLY A 547 -1.79 -9.55 -3.07
CA GLY A 547 -1.72 -8.24 -3.71
C GLY A 547 -0.74 -7.33 -2.97
N LEU A 548 0.46 -7.13 -3.52
CA LEU A 548 1.55 -6.39 -2.91
C LEU A 548 1.57 -4.94 -3.37
N PHE A 549 1.65 -4.00 -2.43
CA PHE A 549 1.56 -2.55 -2.67
C PHE A 549 2.90 -1.81 -2.55
N VAL A 550 4.00 -2.52 -2.32
CA VAL A 550 5.34 -1.92 -2.14
C VAL A 550 5.69 -0.91 -3.23
N THR A 551 5.42 -1.25 -4.50
CA THR A 551 5.73 -0.38 -5.64
C THR A 551 4.92 0.91 -5.62
N PHE A 552 3.62 0.81 -5.35
CA PHE A 552 2.72 1.97 -5.26
C PHE A 552 3.05 2.86 -4.06
N MET A 553 3.36 2.26 -2.91
CA MET A 553 3.66 2.98 -1.67
C MET A 553 5.08 3.58 -1.64
N GLY A 554 5.91 3.25 -2.64
CA GLY A 554 7.28 3.72 -2.76
C GLY A 554 8.25 3.03 -1.80
N GLY A 555 7.96 1.80 -1.40
CA GLY A 555 8.88 0.98 -0.57
C GLY A 555 10.14 0.59 -1.32
N SER A 556 11.16 0.10 -0.60
CA SER A 556 12.43 -0.31 -1.21
C SER A 556 12.28 -1.58 -2.03
N GLU A 557 13.25 -1.86 -2.91
CA GLU A 557 13.31 -3.17 -3.57
C GLU A 557 13.45 -4.32 -2.56
N GLU A 558 14.13 -4.08 -1.43
CA GLU A 558 14.27 -5.09 -0.38
C GLU A 558 12.93 -5.36 0.32
N ASP A 559 12.06 -4.36 0.49
CA ASP A 559 10.71 -4.56 1.04
C ASP A 559 9.90 -5.51 0.14
N LEU A 560 9.97 -5.32 -1.18
CA LEU A 560 9.31 -6.20 -2.14
C LEU A 560 9.83 -7.64 -2.03
N ILE A 561 11.15 -7.81 -1.90
CA ILE A 561 11.76 -9.13 -1.75
C ILE A 561 11.35 -9.79 -0.42
N ARG A 562 11.29 -9.04 0.68
CA ARG A 562 10.81 -9.53 1.98
C ARG A 562 9.35 -9.98 1.91
N GLU A 563 8.50 -9.17 1.29
CA GLU A 563 7.09 -9.51 1.15
C GLU A 563 6.90 -10.78 0.30
N ILE A 564 7.62 -10.92 -0.82
CA ILE A 564 7.58 -12.16 -1.62
C ILE A 564 8.15 -13.36 -0.83
N HIS A 565 9.15 -13.14 0.02
CA HIS A 565 9.66 -14.20 0.89
C HIS A 565 8.59 -14.65 1.90
N GLU A 566 7.89 -13.73 2.55
CA GLU A 566 6.82 -14.07 3.50
C GLU A 566 5.62 -14.73 2.83
N THR A 567 5.19 -14.27 1.65
CA THR A 567 4.08 -14.91 0.92
C THR A 567 4.40 -16.36 0.59
N ARG A 568 5.65 -16.64 0.19
CA ARG A 568 6.12 -18.01 -0.10
C ARG A 568 6.25 -18.87 1.15
N LYS A 569 6.62 -18.30 2.30
CA LYS A 569 6.60 -19.01 3.59
C LYS A 569 5.20 -19.47 3.98
N MET A 570 4.19 -18.70 3.58
CA MET A 570 2.79 -18.97 3.87
C MET A 570 2.08 -19.80 2.79
N ASP A 571 2.82 -20.25 1.77
CA ASP A 571 2.35 -21.07 0.64
C ASP A 571 1.07 -20.54 -0.03
N VAL A 572 0.96 -19.22 -0.17
CA VAL A 572 -0.10 -18.63 -1.01
C VAL A 572 0.17 -18.96 -2.50
N LYS A 573 -0.87 -18.93 -3.34
CA LYS A 573 -0.80 -19.40 -4.73
C LYS A 573 0.07 -18.54 -5.64
N GLY A 574 0.31 -17.29 -5.24
CA GLY A 574 1.27 -16.41 -5.90
C GLY A 574 1.14 -14.97 -5.46
N VAL A 575 1.74 -14.08 -6.24
CA VAL A 575 1.84 -12.65 -5.94
C VAL A 575 1.29 -11.82 -7.11
N ILE A 576 0.66 -10.70 -6.80
CA ILE A 576 0.16 -9.73 -7.77
C ILE A 576 0.66 -8.36 -7.37
N LEU A 577 1.36 -7.67 -8.27
CA LEU A 577 1.93 -6.36 -7.98
C LEU A 577 0.93 -5.25 -8.30
N PHE A 578 0.69 -4.36 -7.34
CA PHE A 578 -0.07 -3.13 -7.54
C PHE A 578 0.89 -1.93 -7.61
N ASP A 579 1.11 -1.31 -8.76
CA ASP A 579 0.56 -1.62 -10.10
C ASP A 579 1.65 -1.45 -11.18
N TYR A 580 1.29 -1.66 -12.45
CA TYR A 580 2.22 -1.54 -13.56
C TYR A 580 2.78 -0.11 -13.75
N ALA A 581 2.01 0.93 -13.42
CA ALA A 581 2.46 2.30 -13.53
C ALA A 581 3.59 2.63 -12.53
N HIS A 582 3.56 2.02 -11.34
CA HIS A 582 4.58 2.17 -10.31
C HIS A 582 5.69 1.10 -10.37
N LEU A 583 5.56 0.09 -11.24
CA LEU A 583 6.58 -0.93 -11.47
C LEU A 583 7.71 -0.36 -12.33
N ASP A 584 8.59 0.43 -11.71
CA ASP A 584 9.78 1.03 -12.35
C ASP A 584 10.92 0.02 -12.61
N ASN A 585 12.02 0.49 -13.21
CA ASN A 585 13.15 -0.37 -13.57
C ASN A 585 13.90 -0.95 -12.36
N ARG A 586 13.87 -0.30 -11.18
CA ARG A 586 14.55 -0.79 -9.98
C ARG A 586 13.88 -2.08 -9.50
N TYR A 587 12.55 -2.09 -9.41
CA TYR A 587 11.79 -3.28 -9.04
C TYR A 587 11.92 -4.39 -10.08
N ILE A 588 11.84 -4.06 -11.37
CA ILE A 588 12.05 -5.06 -12.44
C ILE A 588 13.44 -5.71 -12.33
N GLN A 589 14.49 -4.91 -12.09
CA GLN A 589 15.84 -5.45 -11.91
C GLN A 589 15.95 -6.32 -10.66
N ALA A 590 15.34 -5.91 -9.54
CA ALA A 590 15.33 -6.71 -8.31
C ALA A 590 14.62 -8.06 -8.52
N LEU A 591 13.42 -8.06 -9.13
CA LEU A 591 12.68 -9.28 -9.46
C LEU A 591 13.45 -10.17 -10.44
N ALA A 592 14.04 -9.58 -11.48
CA ALA A 592 14.81 -10.29 -12.50
C ALA A 592 16.18 -10.80 -12.01
N THR A 593 16.64 -10.35 -10.83
CA THR A 593 17.87 -10.88 -10.21
C THR A 593 17.74 -12.37 -9.95
N ARG A 594 16.57 -12.82 -9.45
CA ARG A 594 16.32 -14.25 -9.19
C ARG A 594 14.85 -14.62 -9.03
N VAL A 595 14.06 -13.80 -8.33
CA VAL A 595 12.71 -14.16 -7.88
C VAL A 595 11.77 -14.51 -9.04
N PHE A 596 11.82 -13.72 -10.12
CA PHE A 596 11.03 -13.89 -11.34
C PHE A 596 11.85 -14.35 -12.56
N SER A 597 13.14 -14.68 -12.38
CA SER A 597 14.02 -15.14 -13.46
C SER A 597 14.82 -16.38 -13.07
N GLU A 598 14.60 -17.48 -13.77
CA GLU A 598 15.29 -18.76 -13.56
C GLU A 598 16.81 -18.65 -13.74
N LYS A 599 17.24 -17.92 -14.78
CA LYS A 599 18.67 -17.79 -15.12
C LYS A 599 19.36 -16.63 -14.37
N GLY A 600 18.58 -15.79 -13.68
CA GLY A 600 19.00 -14.48 -13.18
C GLY A 600 19.44 -13.55 -14.32
N THR A 601 19.35 -12.23 -14.13
CA THR A 601 20.06 -11.32 -15.03
C THR A 601 21.57 -11.54 -14.88
N SER A 602 22.30 -11.50 -16.00
CA SER A 602 23.76 -11.72 -16.06
C SER A 602 24.57 -10.76 -15.19
N VAL A 603 23.97 -9.73 -14.59
CA VAL A 603 24.58 -8.86 -13.57
C VAL A 603 25.17 -9.69 -12.42
N ALA A 604 24.53 -10.80 -12.02
CA ALA A 604 25.09 -11.72 -11.03
C ALA A 604 26.25 -12.60 -11.55
N ARG A 605 26.40 -12.77 -12.87
CA ARG A 605 27.45 -13.57 -13.51
C ARG A 605 28.63 -12.73 -14.02
N THR A 606 28.50 -11.41 -14.16
CA THR A 606 29.54 -10.52 -14.73
C THR A 606 30.28 -9.64 -13.72
N VAL A 607 30.08 -9.80 -12.41
CA VAL A 607 30.96 -9.16 -11.42
C VAL A 607 32.31 -9.90 -11.41
N LYS A 608 33.14 -9.65 -12.42
CA LYS A 608 34.59 -9.70 -12.23
C LYS A 608 34.98 -8.52 -11.36
N PRO A 609 35.86 -8.69 -10.37
CA PRO A 609 36.29 -7.61 -9.49
C PRO A 609 36.89 -6.51 -10.36
N SER A 610 36.29 -5.31 -10.36
CA SER A 610 36.99 -4.14 -10.86
C SER A 610 38.17 -3.92 -9.91
N GLN A 611 39.38 -4.29 -10.34
CA GLN A 611 40.58 -3.79 -9.69
C GLN A 611 40.51 -2.27 -9.67
N GLY A 612 40.75 -1.70 -8.49
CA GLY A 612 40.50 -0.30 -8.19
C GLY A 612 41.11 0.62 -9.23
N SER A 613 40.27 1.45 -9.86
CA SER A 613 40.74 2.67 -10.50
C SER A 613 41.18 3.62 -9.40
N SER A 614 42.49 3.73 -9.18
CA SER A 614 43.12 4.73 -8.35
C SER A 614 42.81 6.13 -8.90
N VAL A 615 41.85 6.82 -8.31
CA VAL A 615 41.66 8.25 -8.55
C VAL A 615 42.74 8.99 -7.73
N LYS A 616 43.76 9.51 -8.41
CA LYS A 616 44.76 10.39 -7.80
C LYS A 616 44.08 11.68 -7.32
N LEU A 617 44.02 11.88 -6.01
CA LEU A 617 43.60 13.13 -5.39
C LEU A 617 44.73 14.16 -5.49
N LYS A 618 44.47 15.31 -6.12
CA LYS A 618 45.31 16.51 -5.98
C LYS A 618 45.09 17.09 -4.59
N ARG A 619 46.16 17.18 -3.81
CA ARG A 619 46.22 17.84 -2.50
C ARG A 619 46.04 19.35 -2.71
N ILE A 620 45.02 19.95 -2.13
CA ILE A 620 44.91 21.41 -2.00
C ILE A 620 45.60 21.77 -0.68
N GLU A 621 46.76 22.42 -0.77
CA GLU A 621 47.49 22.93 0.38
C GLU A 621 46.80 24.19 0.96
N GLY A 622 46.83 24.28 2.28
CA GLY A 622 46.06 25.23 3.07
C GLY A 622 46.43 26.70 2.86
N SER A 623 45.40 27.55 2.91
CA SER A 623 45.55 29.00 2.98
C SER A 623 46.04 29.42 4.37
N LYS A 624 47.27 29.93 4.44
CA LYS A 624 47.74 30.73 5.57
C LYS A 624 47.14 32.14 5.51
N SER A 625 46.78 32.62 6.70
CA SER A 625 46.42 33.99 7.05
C SER A 625 47.59 34.96 6.83
N SER A 626 47.29 36.15 6.29
CA SER A 626 47.92 37.42 6.70
C SER A 626 47.11 38.61 6.18
N ALA A 627 46.70 39.47 7.11
CA ALA A 627 46.04 40.75 6.87
C ALA A 627 47.05 41.85 6.49
N VAL A 628 46.53 42.94 5.89
CA VAL A 628 46.80 44.39 6.18
C VAL A 628 46.88 45.27 4.91
N LYS A 629 45.92 46.24 4.83
CA LYS A 629 45.95 47.63 4.27
C LYS A 629 46.36 47.86 2.80
N SER A 630 45.91 48.86 2.04
CA SER A 630 44.83 49.87 2.12
C SER A 630 44.91 50.72 0.82
N SER A 631 43.76 51.15 0.32
CA SER A 631 43.50 52.47 -0.32
C SER A 631 43.69 52.68 -1.85
N LYS A 632 42.62 53.29 -2.41
CA LYS A 632 42.53 54.23 -3.57
C LYS A 632 42.76 53.62 -4.97
N LYS A 633 42.00 53.90 -6.03
CA LYS A 633 41.25 55.10 -6.49
C LYS A 633 40.26 54.70 -7.60
N ALA A 634 39.21 55.51 -7.79
CA ALA A 634 38.21 55.42 -8.87
C ALA A 634 38.60 56.35 -10.08
N PRO A 635 37.73 56.64 -11.08
CA PRO A 635 37.83 56.18 -12.48
C PRO A 635 37.95 57.32 -13.54
N SER A 636 38.22 57.02 -14.82
CA SER A 636 37.98 57.99 -15.93
C SER A 636 37.96 57.38 -17.35
N ASP A 637 36.78 57.43 -17.97
CA ASP A 637 36.40 58.01 -19.27
C ASP A 637 37.30 57.95 -20.55
N LYS A 638 36.67 57.37 -21.60
CA LYS A 638 36.40 57.91 -22.96
C LYS A 638 37.41 57.92 -24.14
N LYS A 639 36.79 57.59 -25.31
CA LYS A 639 37.01 58.00 -26.73
C LYS A 639 38.05 57.22 -27.55
N GLU A 640 37.90 56.89 -28.84
CA GLU A 640 36.87 57.05 -29.89
C GLU A 640 37.38 56.39 -31.20
N LYS A 641 36.46 56.04 -32.13
CA LYS A 641 36.56 56.04 -33.63
C LYS A 641 36.40 54.71 -34.41
N LYS A 642 35.17 54.56 -34.93
CA LYS A 642 34.71 54.39 -36.34
C LYS A 642 35.47 53.45 -37.29
N ARG A 643 34.73 52.50 -37.90
CA ARG A 643 34.46 52.45 -39.37
C ARG A 643 33.32 51.49 -39.76
N PHE A 644 32.82 51.68 -40.98
CA PHE A 644 31.46 51.53 -41.51
C PHE A 644 31.22 50.25 -42.37
N PHE A 645 29.98 50.11 -42.86
CA PHE A 645 29.38 49.18 -43.86
C PHE A 645 28.89 47.80 -43.36
N SER A 646 27.59 47.44 -43.31
CA SER A 646 26.43 47.53 -44.23
C SER A 646 26.20 46.28 -45.12
N ARG A 647 25.16 45.51 -44.74
CA ARG A 647 24.08 44.88 -45.54
C ARG A 647 24.41 43.77 -46.58
N LYS A 648 23.82 42.58 -46.36
CA LYS A 648 22.61 42.01 -47.03
C LYS A 648 22.50 40.51 -46.64
N LYS A 649 21.48 40.06 -45.89
CA LYS A 649 20.08 39.69 -46.22
C LYS A 649 19.91 38.38 -47.02
N LYS A 650 19.24 37.42 -46.32
CA LYS A 650 18.17 36.49 -46.74
C LYS A 650 18.53 35.41 -47.79
N LYS A 651 17.96 34.20 -47.73
CA LYS A 651 16.71 33.71 -47.12
C LYS A 651 16.95 32.47 -46.26
#